data_AF-A0A916M5U7-F1
#
_entry.id   AF-A0A916M5U7-F1
#
_cell.length_a   1.000
_cell.length_b   1.000
_cell.length_c   1.000
_cell.angle_alpha   90.00
_cell.angle_beta   90.00
_cell.angle_gamma   90.00
#
_symmetry.space_group_name_H-M   'P 1'
#
loop_
_entity.id
_entity.type
_entity.pdbx_description
1 polymer ?
#
loop_
_entity_poly.entity_id
_entity_poly.type
_entity_poly.pdbx_seq_one_letter_code
_entity_poly.pdbx_strand_id
1 'polypeptide(L)'
;MRGRLKKKVPLSGAIQDAQMARLEPLLVNKADRISSYKKRNDHYYYESIHPADLQAFESEGWEIHRESKTRVRVKRQKSHDRLLEDQAWCLLYRMGYPELSGEQFKINFERQDGSFGSKQIDVFAKDDETVLVVECKSRETRGRRTLQKDLHETDSLQKTLATSIRKHYGDAYKPKVIWLYVTNNIIWSEPDIARAAASNIRVVTENEMQYFDAFIRHMGPAGRYQFLAEFLENQEIPGLSNVKVPAIRGRLGGRTFYSFVTTPRTLLKIAFVNHQALNHPDGRPAYQRMVTPSRIREIEGFIKGGGYFPTNILVNFTEECRFDLLPNKENADPHIKFGILSLPNTYKSAWIIDGQHRLYGYSHLDGEWLDQSLSILAFEKMDTKDEAELFVTINQKQKSVQRSVIVSLQSDLKWGASDPKDRLSALASSLVKTFNSDPTSPFFQRFSLQGVSIKENQSLTFPEFVNGLTRSTLIGRVLHKSQLAPGPLSAATDEQTLARAKRVINAYFSEIRDAHPDRWELGRDAYICVNPGIRAHLLLLSDILIYISFKHGLDVHAADENTILGHLKKVIVPLTSYLATASDTDISDRFSRRFGEGGVVDYFDHLCSIIHESIPEFGSTEFLERLARKKDDRVNQTHQDIIKISQDISDYIITKLKEKYGTGEDESGEKVWWEQGIESQKAKENSYKRYLEGLKDKKLPREAYLDVLDYRDIVKQKNNWSIFEPVFNIPLPGEKGKIYYLDWMEKLNKIRRVPAHPSGARGYDEADYEFMKLIKAEFYTRFNNATSEKKKY
;
A
#
# COMPACT_ATOMS: atom_id res chain seq x y z
N MET A 1 45.18 -32.87 -73.66
CA MET A 1 44.83 -31.43 -73.46
C MET A 1 44.16 -31.26 -72.11
N ARG A 2 44.76 -30.42 -71.25
CA ARG A 2 44.23 -29.72 -70.05
C ARG A 2 43.01 -30.32 -69.31
N GLY A 3 43.26 -31.02 -68.21
CA GLY A 3 42.32 -31.16 -67.07
C GLY A 3 42.73 -30.21 -65.94
N ARG A 4 41.89 -29.20 -65.65
CA ARG A 4 42.11 -28.20 -64.58
C ARG A 4 41.60 -28.72 -63.24
N LEU A 5 42.47 -28.72 -62.23
CA LEU A 5 42.15 -28.85 -60.81
C LEU A 5 41.13 -27.77 -60.36
N LYS A 6 40.04 -28.19 -59.71
CA LYS A 6 39.29 -27.35 -58.77
C LYS A 6 39.44 -27.94 -57.37
N LYS A 7 40.20 -27.25 -56.52
CA LYS A 7 40.29 -27.52 -55.07
C LYS A 7 38.90 -27.34 -54.46
N LYS A 8 38.38 -28.38 -53.80
CA LYS A 8 37.28 -28.26 -52.82
C LYS A 8 37.86 -27.59 -51.56
N VAL A 9 37.36 -26.41 -51.24
CA VAL A 9 37.54 -25.76 -49.94
C VAL A 9 36.55 -26.41 -48.96
N PRO A 10 36.92 -26.75 -47.71
CA PRO A 10 36.00 -27.37 -46.78
C PRO A 10 35.06 -26.32 -46.17
N LEU A 11 33.79 -26.33 -46.58
CA LEU A 11 32.66 -25.79 -45.82
C LEU A 11 32.26 -26.82 -44.75
N SER A 12 32.78 -26.72 -43.53
CA SER A 12 32.26 -27.56 -42.42
C SER A 12 32.36 -26.95 -41.02
N GLY A 13 33.34 -26.08 -40.73
CA GLY A 13 33.46 -25.47 -39.39
C GLY A 13 32.36 -24.46 -39.05
N ALA A 14 32.09 -23.50 -39.94
CA ALA A 14 31.15 -22.41 -39.65
C ALA A 14 29.67 -22.84 -39.54
N ILE A 15 29.29 -23.97 -40.16
CA ILE A 15 27.91 -24.49 -40.13
C ILE A 15 27.65 -25.28 -38.84
N GLN A 16 28.67 -25.97 -38.30
CA GLN A 16 28.60 -26.61 -36.98
C GLN A 16 28.56 -25.57 -35.85
N ASP A 17 29.39 -24.54 -35.91
CA ASP A 17 29.40 -23.45 -34.92
C ASP A 17 28.06 -22.69 -34.81
N ALA A 18 27.35 -22.53 -35.93
CA ALA A 18 26.06 -21.85 -36.01
C ALA A 18 24.88 -22.69 -35.48
N GLN A 19 24.98 -24.03 -35.48
CA GLN A 19 23.97 -24.90 -34.89
C GLN A 19 24.11 -25.05 -33.35
N MET A 20 25.28 -24.70 -32.78
CA MET A 20 25.67 -25.05 -31.41
C MET A 20 25.37 -23.97 -30.35
N ALA A 21 25.41 -22.68 -30.70
CA ALA A 21 25.02 -21.57 -29.82
C ALA A 21 23.62 -21.04 -30.19
N ARG A 22 22.62 -21.92 -30.05
CA ARG A 22 21.24 -21.65 -30.48
C ARG A 22 20.38 -21.23 -29.29
N LEU A 23 19.70 -20.10 -29.45
CA LEU A 23 18.65 -19.60 -28.57
C LEU A 23 17.32 -19.86 -29.28
N GLU A 24 16.46 -20.71 -28.72
CA GLU A 24 15.18 -21.02 -29.36
C GLU A 24 14.09 -21.55 -28.42
N PRO A 25 12.80 -21.34 -28.73
CA PRO A 25 12.30 -20.45 -29.79
C PRO A 25 12.32 -18.96 -29.39
N LEU A 26 12.60 -18.08 -30.35
CA LEU A 26 12.59 -16.62 -30.18
C LEU A 26 11.44 -15.96 -30.96
N LEU A 27 10.77 -14.99 -30.35
CA LEU A 27 9.66 -14.23 -30.93
C LEU A 27 10.14 -12.85 -31.39
N VAL A 28 10.71 -12.80 -32.60
CA VAL A 28 11.27 -11.57 -33.21
C VAL A 28 10.20 -10.76 -33.97
N ASN A 29 9.14 -11.41 -34.46
CA ASN A 29 8.07 -10.73 -35.17
C ASN A 29 7.03 -10.12 -34.22
N LYS A 30 6.57 -8.90 -34.52
CA LYS A 30 5.56 -8.19 -33.72
C LYS A 30 4.24 -8.97 -33.62
N ALA A 31 3.80 -9.62 -34.70
CA ALA A 31 2.57 -10.42 -34.72
C ALA A 31 2.64 -11.60 -33.74
N ASP A 32 3.76 -12.32 -33.74
CA ASP A 32 3.97 -13.48 -32.85
C ASP A 32 4.01 -13.04 -31.38
N ARG A 33 4.67 -11.91 -31.07
CA ARG A 33 4.67 -11.33 -29.72
C ARG A 33 3.27 -10.91 -29.27
N ILE A 34 2.47 -10.28 -30.13
CA ILE A 34 1.08 -9.91 -29.80
C ILE A 34 0.23 -11.15 -29.53
N SER A 35 0.37 -12.20 -30.35
CA SER A 35 -0.34 -13.46 -30.17
C SER A 35 0.03 -14.14 -28.84
N SER A 36 1.33 -14.25 -28.56
CA SER A 36 1.86 -14.77 -27.29
C SER A 36 1.37 -13.94 -26.09
N TYR A 37 1.40 -12.60 -26.17
CA TYR A 37 0.90 -11.72 -25.12
C TYR A 37 -0.57 -11.98 -24.79
N LYS A 38 -1.44 -12.11 -25.80
CA LYS A 38 -2.86 -12.41 -25.57
C LYS A 38 -3.05 -13.74 -24.85
N LYS A 39 -2.31 -14.78 -25.24
CA LYS A 39 -2.37 -16.11 -24.61
C LYS A 39 -1.84 -16.08 -23.17
N ARG A 40 -0.74 -15.37 -22.92
CA ARG A 40 -0.05 -15.33 -21.62
C ARG A 40 -0.77 -14.43 -20.61
N ASN A 41 -1.36 -13.32 -21.07
CA ASN A 41 -2.10 -12.39 -20.21
C ASN A 41 -3.48 -12.93 -19.77
N ASP A 42 -3.93 -14.05 -20.33
CA ASP A 42 -5.12 -14.77 -19.86
C ASP A 42 -4.75 -15.73 -18.72
N HIS A 43 -5.62 -15.89 -17.73
CA HIS A 43 -5.39 -16.79 -16.59
C HIS A 43 -5.78 -18.23 -16.89
N TYR A 44 -6.43 -18.49 -18.02
CA TYR A 44 -6.95 -19.79 -18.39
C TYR A 44 -6.35 -20.30 -19.70
N TYR A 45 -6.26 -21.62 -19.80
CA TYR A 45 -6.21 -22.33 -21.08
C TYR A 45 -7.62 -22.50 -21.63
N TYR A 46 -7.76 -22.57 -22.95
CA TYR A 46 -9.03 -22.86 -23.60
C TYR A 46 -8.86 -23.93 -24.66
N GLU A 47 -9.82 -24.83 -24.73
CA GLU A 47 -9.91 -25.83 -25.80
C GLU A 47 -11.34 -25.91 -26.33
N SER A 48 -11.46 -26.28 -27.62
CA SER A 48 -12.75 -26.54 -28.26
C SER A 48 -12.86 -28.03 -28.53
N ILE A 49 -13.67 -28.72 -27.75
CA ILE A 49 -13.80 -30.18 -27.77
C ILE A 49 -15.14 -30.62 -28.35
N HIS A 50 -15.27 -31.90 -28.68
CA HIS A 50 -16.57 -32.48 -29.02
C HIS A 50 -17.37 -32.71 -27.72
N PRO A 51 -18.72 -32.56 -27.70
CA PRO A 51 -19.50 -32.76 -26.48
C PRO A 51 -19.31 -34.13 -25.82
N ALA A 52 -18.98 -35.17 -26.60
CA ALA A 52 -18.71 -36.52 -26.09
C ALA A 52 -17.44 -36.61 -25.22
N ASP A 53 -16.48 -35.68 -25.39
CA ASP A 53 -15.21 -35.69 -24.65
C ASP A 53 -15.31 -34.89 -23.33
N LEU A 54 -16.43 -34.19 -23.10
CA LEU A 54 -16.58 -33.26 -21.98
C LEU A 54 -16.30 -33.91 -20.63
N GLN A 55 -16.82 -35.12 -20.40
CA GLN A 55 -16.66 -35.81 -19.12
C GLN A 55 -15.20 -36.14 -18.79
N ALA A 56 -14.38 -36.44 -19.81
CA ALA A 56 -12.95 -36.66 -19.63
C ALA A 56 -12.24 -35.35 -19.24
N PHE A 57 -12.57 -34.25 -19.93
CA PHE A 57 -12.01 -32.93 -19.63
C PHE A 57 -12.41 -32.42 -18.23
N GLU A 58 -13.65 -32.61 -17.81
CA GLU A 58 -14.10 -32.25 -16.46
C GLU A 58 -13.33 -33.04 -15.38
N SER A 59 -13.01 -34.31 -15.63
CA SER A 59 -12.19 -35.12 -14.72
C SER A 59 -10.74 -34.63 -14.58
N GLU A 60 -10.24 -33.89 -15.57
CA GLU A 60 -8.92 -33.23 -15.55
C GLU A 60 -8.98 -31.77 -15.04
N GLY A 61 -10.12 -31.36 -14.47
CA GLY A 61 -10.31 -30.02 -13.88
C GLY A 61 -10.61 -28.92 -14.90
N TRP A 62 -11.07 -29.26 -16.11
CA TRP A 62 -11.59 -28.28 -17.06
C TRP A 62 -13.05 -27.94 -16.75
N GLU A 63 -13.40 -26.67 -16.92
CA GLU A 63 -14.75 -26.14 -16.73
C GLU A 63 -15.35 -25.70 -18.06
N ILE A 64 -16.67 -25.80 -18.19
CA ILE A 64 -17.39 -25.29 -19.36
C ILE A 64 -17.29 -23.76 -19.39
N HIS A 65 -16.77 -23.23 -20.49
CA HIS A 65 -16.74 -21.79 -20.76
C HIS A 65 -17.90 -21.36 -21.66
N ARG A 66 -18.20 -22.15 -22.70
CA ARG A 66 -19.33 -21.90 -23.62
C ARG A 66 -19.75 -23.17 -24.34
N GLU A 67 -21.06 -23.40 -24.44
CA GLU A 67 -21.62 -24.53 -25.17
C GLU A 67 -22.18 -24.12 -26.54
N SER A 68 -22.10 -25.06 -27.48
CA SER A 68 -22.79 -25.01 -28.77
C SER A 68 -23.23 -26.42 -29.16
N LYS A 69 -24.14 -26.53 -30.14
CA LYS A 69 -24.70 -27.84 -30.56
C LYS A 69 -23.66 -28.85 -31.06
N THR A 70 -22.53 -28.38 -31.59
CA THR A 70 -21.51 -29.24 -32.23
C THR A 70 -20.17 -29.24 -31.50
N ARG A 71 -19.90 -28.24 -30.64
CA ARG A 71 -18.66 -28.14 -29.88
C ARG A 71 -18.90 -27.54 -28.50
N VAL A 72 -18.12 -27.98 -27.51
CA VAL A 72 -18.04 -27.35 -26.19
C VAL A 72 -16.70 -26.65 -26.08
N ARG A 73 -16.71 -25.38 -25.68
CA ARG A 73 -15.49 -24.66 -25.34
C ARG A 73 -15.28 -24.76 -23.84
N VAL A 74 -14.18 -25.38 -23.45
CA VAL A 74 -13.78 -25.57 -22.05
C VAL A 74 -12.62 -24.64 -21.70
N LYS A 75 -12.46 -24.35 -20.41
CA LYS A 75 -11.35 -23.58 -19.87
C LYS A 75 -10.74 -24.28 -18.65
N ARG A 76 -9.45 -24.09 -18.40
CA ARG A 76 -8.78 -24.57 -17.17
C ARG A 76 -7.83 -23.51 -16.67
N GLN A 77 -7.86 -23.25 -15.37
CA GLN A 77 -6.96 -22.26 -14.77
C GLN A 77 -5.50 -22.71 -14.93
N LYS A 78 -4.62 -21.77 -15.28
CA LYS A 78 -3.18 -22.03 -15.33
C LYS A 78 -2.64 -22.30 -13.93
N SER A 79 -1.62 -23.16 -13.83
CA SER A 79 -0.92 -23.41 -12.57
C SER A 79 -0.23 -22.14 -12.05
N HIS A 80 0.01 -22.11 -10.74
CA HIS A 80 0.52 -20.92 -10.05
C HIS A 80 1.92 -20.49 -10.54
N ASP A 81 2.83 -21.44 -10.76
CA ASP A 81 4.13 -21.24 -11.40
C ASP A 81 3.99 -20.67 -12.82
N ARG A 82 3.09 -21.23 -13.62
CA ARG A 82 2.89 -20.77 -14.99
C ARG A 82 2.36 -19.34 -15.06
N LEU A 83 1.46 -18.96 -14.15
CA LEU A 83 0.98 -17.59 -14.05
C LEU A 83 2.10 -16.60 -13.74
N LEU A 84 3.08 -16.99 -12.90
CA LEU A 84 4.24 -16.15 -12.59
C LEU A 84 5.15 -15.96 -13.81
N GLU A 85 5.45 -17.04 -14.54
CA GLU A 85 6.21 -16.97 -15.80
C GLU A 85 5.51 -16.07 -16.82
N ASP A 86 4.20 -16.26 -17.01
CA ASP A 86 3.41 -15.45 -17.94
C ASP A 86 3.34 -13.98 -17.50
N GLN A 87 3.29 -13.71 -16.20
CA GLN A 87 3.34 -12.35 -15.66
C GLN A 87 4.70 -11.69 -15.95
N ALA A 88 5.81 -12.38 -15.69
CA ALA A 88 7.15 -11.89 -16.00
C ALA A 88 7.33 -11.64 -17.50
N TRP A 89 6.88 -12.58 -18.34
CA TRP A 89 6.91 -12.42 -19.80
C TRP A 89 6.08 -11.23 -20.27
N CYS A 90 4.86 -11.08 -19.76
CA CYS A 90 3.97 -9.96 -20.11
C CYS A 90 4.53 -8.61 -19.66
N LEU A 91 5.24 -8.57 -18.53
CA LEU A 91 5.93 -7.37 -18.07
C LEU A 91 6.98 -6.93 -19.09
N LEU A 92 7.86 -7.84 -19.53
CA LEU A 92 8.91 -7.54 -20.52
C LEU A 92 8.31 -7.20 -21.89
N TYR A 93 7.21 -7.83 -22.29
CA TYR A 93 6.47 -7.42 -23.48
C TYR A 93 6.00 -5.97 -23.40
N ARG A 94 5.42 -5.54 -22.26
CA ARG A 94 4.94 -4.16 -22.08
C ARG A 94 6.07 -3.14 -21.94
N MET A 95 7.26 -3.56 -21.52
CA MET A 95 8.49 -2.76 -21.58
C MET A 95 8.98 -2.51 -23.02
N GLY A 96 8.38 -3.18 -24.02
CA GLY A 96 8.68 -2.94 -25.43
C GLY A 96 9.92 -3.66 -25.94
N TYR A 97 10.36 -4.75 -25.29
CA TYR A 97 11.47 -5.55 -25.81
C TYR A 97 11.16 -6.09 -27.22
N PRO A 98 12.04 -5.85 -28.21
CA PRO A 98 11.80 -6.25 -29.60
C PRO A 98 11.93 -7.76 -29.82
N GLU A 99 12.55 -8.49 -28.90
CA GLU A 99 12.76 -9.93 -28.98
C GLU A 99 12.51 -10.59 -27.62
N LEU A 100 11.70 -11.65 -27.60
CA LEU A 100 11.22 -12.33 -26.39
C LEU A 100 11.26 -13.85 -26.57
N SER A 101 11.37 -14.62 -25.48
CA SER A 101 11.27 -16.09 -25.53
C SER A 101 9.90 -16.57 -26.02
N GLY A 102 9.89 -17.66 -26.78
CA GLY A 102 8.71 -18.47 -27.03
C GLY A 102 8.44 -19.45 -25.87
N GLU A 103 7.66 -20.49 -26.14
CA GLU A 103 7.39 -21.55 -25.15
C GLU A 103 8.61 -22.48 -25.00
N GLN A 104 8.91 -22.92 -23.76
CA GLN A 104 10.02 -23.81 -23.45
C GLN A 104 11.38 -23.35 -24.02
N PHE A 105 11.66 -22.05 -23.91
CA PHE A 105 12.87 -21.45 -24.44
C PHE A 105 14.14 -22.05 -23.82
N LYS A 106 15.11 -22.38 -24.67
CA LYS A 106 16.38 -23.00 -24.29
C LYS A 106 17.55 -22.19 -24.82
N ILE A 107 18.59 -22.13 -24.01
CA ILE A 107 19.92 -21.69 -24.40
C ILE A 107 20.80 -22.94 -24.50
N ASN A 108 21.25 -23.24 -25.71
CA ASN A 108 22.26 -24.27 -25.92
C ASN A 108 23.65 -23.67 -25.70
N PHE A 109 24.55 -24.41 -25.06
CA PHE A 109 25.87 -23.90 -24.72
C PHE A 109 26.92 -25.00 -24.72
N GLU A 110 28.18 -24.59 -24.85
CA GLU A 110 29.35 -25.46 -24.75
C GLU A 110 30.01 -25.26 -23.38
N ARG A 111 30.34 -26.36 -22.71
CA ARG A 111 31.06 -26.38 -21.44
C ARG A 111 32.57 -26.29 -21.67
N GLN A 112 33.32 -26.04 -20.61
CA GLN A 112 34.78 -25.92 -20.69
C GLN A 112 35.49 -27.19 -21.19
N ASP A 113 34.87 -28.36 -20.99
CA ASP A 113 35.37 -29.66 -21.45
C ASP A 113 34.99 -29.96 -22.92
N GLY A 114 34.38 -29.01 -23.63
CA GLY A 114 33.90 -29.18 -24.99
C GLY A 114 32.57 -29.95 -25.10
N SER A 115 31.98 -30.37 -23.98
CA SER A 115 30.66 -31.01 -23.99
C SER A 115 29.54 -30.00 -24.18
N PHE A 116 28.45 -30.42 -24.82
CA PHE A 116 27.29 -29.56 -25.06
C PHE A 116 26.21 -29.77 -24.01
N GLY A 117 25.61 -28.67 -23.58
CA GLY A 117 24.48 -28.62 -22.66
C GLY A 117 23.36 -27.75 -23.20
N SER A 118 22.18 -27.88 -22.59
CA SER A 118 21.07 -26.95 -22.78
C SER A 118 20.47 -26.61 -21.43
N LYS A 119 20.05 -25.36 -21.27
CA LYS A 119 19.30 -24.91 -20.09
C LYS A 119 18.01 -24.27 -20.57
N GLN A 120 16.89 -24.75 -20.04
CA GLN A 120 15.62 -24.07 -20.19
C GLN A 120 15.63 -22.81 -19.33
N ILE A 121 15.18 -21.70 -19.91
CA ILE A 121 15.03 -20.40 -19.24
C ILE A 121 13.56 -19.99 -19.38
N ASP A 122 12.93 -19.61 -18.27
CA ASP A 122 11.49 -19.36 -18.23
C ASP A 122 11.10 -18.13 -19.06
N VAL A 123 11.84 -17.03 -18.90
CA VAL A 123 11.65 -15.81 -19.71
C VAL A 123 12.99 -15.24 -20.16
N PHE A 124 13.06 -14.91 -21.45
CA PHE A 124 14.20 -14.23 -22.06
C PHE A 124 13.71 -13.01 -22.82
N ALA A 125 14.45 -11.90 -22.75
CA ALA A 125 14.20 -10.72 -23.56
C ALA A 125 15.50 -10.04 -23.96
N LYS A 126 15.51 -9.39 -25.14
CA LYS A 126 16.68 -8.71 -25.69
C LYS A 126 16.30 -7.42 -26.41
N ASP A 127 17.08 -6.37 -26.20
CA ASP A 127 17.11 -5.17 -27.05
C ASP A 127 18.55 -4.85 -27.48
N ASP A 128 18.82 -3.64 -27.93
CA ASP A 128 20.14 -3.27 -28.49
C ASP A 128 21.22 -3.07 -27.41
N GLU A 129 20.84 -2.93 -26.14
CA GLU A 129 21.75 -2.61 -25.04
C GLU A 129 21.74 -3.67 -23.93
N THR A 130 20.64 -4.42 -23.80
CA THR A 130 20.36 -5.28 -22.64
C THR A 130 19.77 -6.62 -23.04
N VAL A 131 20.08 -7.61 -22.20
CA VAL A 131 19.49 -8.96 -22.22
C VAL A 131 19.00 -9.29 -20.81
N LEU A 132 17.82 -9.87 -20.71
CA LEU A 132 17.23 -10.33 -19.46
C LEU A 132 17.07 -11.83 -19.51
N VAL A 133 17.61 -12.50 -18.50
CA VAL A 133 17.50 -13.94 -18.30
C VAL A 133 16.78 -14.15 -16.97
N VAL A 134 15.58 -14.72 -17.02
CA VAL A 134 14.66 -14.78 -15.88
C VAL A 134 14.32 -16.22 -15.54
N GLU A 135 14.50 -16.56 -14.27
CA GLU A 135 14.00 -17.77 -13.64
C GLU A 135 12.84 -17.41 -12.71
N CYS A 136 11.75 -18.16 -12.79
CA CYS A 136 10.56 -17.96 -11.98
C CYS A 136 10.46 -19.06 -10.90
N LYS A 137 10.30 -18.67 -9.64
CA LYS A 137 10.13 -19.62 -8.52
C LYS A 137 8.94 -19.23 -7.67
N SER A 138 8.04 -20.17 -7.42
CA SER A 138 6.81 -19.87 -6.70
C SER A 138 6.44 -20.93 -5.66
N ARG A 139 5.44 -20.60 -4.84
CA ARG A 139 4.72 -21.52 -3.96
C ARG A 139 3.23 -21.17 -3.99
N GLU A 140 2.34 -22.16 -3.99
CA GLU A 140 0.90 -21.88 -3.93
C GLU A 140 0.52 -21.12 -2.64
N THR A 141 1.10 -21.53 -1.51
CA THR A 141 0.96 -20.86 -0.21
C THR A 141 2.25 -20.18 0.20
N ARG A 142 2.13 -18.96 0.72
CA ARG A 142 3.28 -18.17 1.18
C ARG A 142 4.04 -18.93 2.26
N GLY A 143 5.36 -19.06 2.09
CA GLY A 143 6.20 -19.65 3.12
C GLY A 143 7.66 -19.76 2.73
N ARG A 144 8.48 -20.27 3.66
CA ARG A 144 9.93 -20.43 3.46
C ARG A 144 10.24 -21.48 2.38
N ARG A 145 11.15 -21.19 1.47
CA ARG A 145 11.71 -22.15 0.51
C ARG A 145 13.18 -21.79 0.29
N THR A 146 14.07 -22.76 0.44
CA THR A 146 15.47 -22.53 0.06
C THR A 146 15.61 -22.58 -1.45
N LEU A 147 16.38 -21.64 -1.99
CA LEU A 147 16.73 -21.56 -3.41
C LEU A 147 18.23 -21.80 -3.64
N GLN A 148 18.93 -22.36 -2.66
CA GLN A 148 20.37 -22.58 -2.71
C GLN A 148 20.80 -23.37 -3.95
N LYS A 149 20.08 -24.45 -4.28
CA LYS A 149 20.40 -25.30 -5.44
C LYS A 149 20.20 -24.54 -6.76
N ASP A 150 19.08 -23.84 -6.89
CA ASP A 150 18.76 -23.04 -8.08
C ASP A 150 19.83 -21.95 -8.30
N LEU A 151 20.15 -21.18 -7.25
CA LEU A 151 21.15 -20.12 -7.30
C LEU A 151 22.55 -20.65 -7.66
N HIS A 152 22.95 -21.79 -7.07
CA HIS A 152 24.23 -22.42 -7.38
C HIS A 152 24.32 -22.88 -8.85
N GLU A 153 23.24 -23.45 -9.38
CA GLU A 153 23.18 -23.83 -10.79
C GLU A 153 23.32 -22.61 -11.69
N THR A 154 22.56 -21.53 -11.44
CA THR A 154 22.66 -20.28 -12.22
C THR A 154 24.06 -19.69 -12.16
N ASP A 155 24.65 -19.58 -10.97
CA ASP A 155 26.02 -19.07 -10.76
C ASP A 155 27.04 -19.87 -11.59
N SER A 156 26.94 -21.21 -11.58
CA SER A 156 27.84 -22.08 -12.33
C SER A 156 27.72 -21.96 -13.85
N LEU A 157 26.53 -21.65 -14.36
CA LEU A 157 26.24 -21.57 -15.80
C LEU A 157 26.31 -20.14 -16.37
N GLN A 158 26.30 -19.12 -15.52
CA GLN A 158 26.12 -17.71 -15.91
C GLN A 158 27.09 -17.25 -17.01
N LYS A 159 28.38 -17.55 -16.85
CA LYS A 159 29.42 -17.21 -17.83
C LYS A 159 29.22 -17.93 -19.16
N THR A 160 28.93 -19.22 -19.10
CA THR A 160 28.73 -20.07 -20.27
C THR A 160 27.50 -19.65 -21.07
N LEU A 161 26.39 -19.35 -20.39
CA LEU A 161 25.18 -18.82 -21.01
C LEU A 161 25.41 -17.44 -21.62
N ALA A 162 26.10 -16.53 -20.93
CA ALA A 162 26.44 -15.21 -21.46
C ALA A 162 27.31 -15.29 -22.73
N THR A 163 28.24 -16.23 -22.79
CA THR A 163 29.04 -16.49 -24.00
C THR A 163 28.17 -17.00 -25.15
N SER A 164 27.26 -17.94 -24.88
CA SER A 164 26.33 -18.43 -25.90
C SER A 164 25.45 -17.32 -26.46
N ILE A 165 24.89 -16.46 -25.60
CA ILE A 165 24.11 -15.28 -26.01
C ILE A 165 24.94 -14.37 -26.94
N ARG A 166 26.19 -14.07 -26.60
CA ARG A 166 27.07 -13.24 -27.45
C ARG A 166 27.38 -13.92 -28.78
N LYS A 167 27.70 -15.22 -28.77
CA LYS A 167 27.98 -15.98 -30.01
C LYS A 167 26.76 -16.02 -30.93
N HIS A 168 25.56 -16.14 -30.37
CA HIS A 168 24.30 -16.16 -31.12
C HIS A 168 24.04 -14.85 -31.88
N TYR A 169 24.22 -13.70 -31.22
CA TYR A 169 23.98 -12.38 -31.82
C TYR A 169 25.22 -11.76 -32.49
N GLY A 170 26.39 -12.39 -32.34
CA GLY A 170 27.67 -11.96 -32.89
C GLY A 170 28.53 -11.13 -31.91
N ASP A 171 29.86 -11.23 -32.06
CA ASP A 171 30.85 -10.67 -31.12
C ASP A 171 30.82 -9.13 -30.97
N ALA A 172 30.24 -8.43 -31.95
CA ALA A 172 30.05 -6.99 -31.89
C ALA A 172 28.96 -6.58 -30.87
N TYR A 173 28.01 -7.47 -30.57
CA TYR A 173 26.94 -7.24 -29.62
C TYR A 173 27.45 -7.49 -28.19
N LYS A 174 27.53 -6.41 -27.40
CA LYS A 174 28.04 -6.43 -26.01
C LYS A 174 26.97 -5.95 -25.03
N PRO A 175 25.89 -6.72 -24.83
CA PRO A 175 24.80 -6.31 -23.97
C PRO A 175 25.18 -6.35 -22.49
N LYS A 176 24.46 -5.56 -21.70
CA LYS A 176 24.34 -5.78 -20.26
C LYS A 176 23.37 -6.94 -20.02
N VAL A 177 23.87 -8.05 -19.48
CA VAL A 177 23.04 -9.22 -19.14
C VAL A 177 22.56 -9.10 -17.70
N ILE A 178 21.25 -9.06 -17.50
CA ILE A 178 20.58 -8.98 -16.21
C ILE A 178 20.01 -10.34 -15.86
N TRP A 179 20.44 -10.89 -14.72
CA TRP A 179 20.00 -12.18 -14.20
C TRP A 179 18.93 -11.96 -13.14
N LEU A 180 17.74 -12.49 -13.36
CA LEU A 180 16.58 -12.25 -12.50
C LEU A 180 16.04 -13.54 -11.93
N TYR A 181 15.73 -13.51 -10.64
CA TYR A 181 14.86 -14.50 -10.00
C TYR A 181 13.55 -13.80 -9.66
N VAL A 182 12.51 -14.09 -10.44
CA VAL A 182 11.16 -13.58 -10.16
C VAL A 182 10.46 -14.57 -9.24
N THR A 183 10.06 -14.14 -8.05
CA THR A 183 9.43 -15.01 -7.06
C THR A 183 8.04 -14.59 -6.66
N ASN A 184 7.21 -15.57 -6.29
CA ASN A 184 5.89 -15.35 -5.71
C ASN A 184 5.72 -16.28 -4.49
N ASN A 185 5.19 -15.75 -3.39
CA ASN A 185 4.87 -16.53 -2.18
C ASN A 185 6.08 -17.26 -1.54
N ILE A 186 7.30 -16.78 -1.79
CA ILE A 186 8.52 -17.32 -1.18
C ILE A 186 9.04 -16.34 -0.13
N ILE A 187 9.18 -16.82 1.11
CA ILE A 187 9.92 -16.14 2.17
C ILE A 187 11.39 -16.54 2.03
N TRP A 188 12.21 -15.58 1.62
CA TRP A 188 13.65 -15.77 1.43
C TRP A 188 14.40 -15.85 2.77
N SER A 189 15.48 -16.63 2.77
CA SER A 189 16.42 -16.67 3.90
C SER A 189 17.55 -15.67 3.68
N GLU A 190 18.13 -15.11 4.76
CA GLU A 190 19.29 -14.21 4.66
C GLU A 190 20.46 -14.84 3.86
N PRO A 191 20.82 -16.13 4.05
CA PRO A 191 21.87 -16.77 3.26
C PRO A 191 21.57 -16.84 1.75
N ASP A 192 20.32 -17.07 1.37
CA ASP A 192 19.95 -17.16 -0.05
C ASP A 192 19.95 -15.77 -0.72
N ILE A 193 19.52 -14.73 0.01
CA ILE A 193 19.64 -13.33 -0.46
C ILE A 193 21.10 -12.95 -0.66
N ALA A 194 21.96 -13.26 0.31
CA ALA A 194 23.40 -12.99 0.23
C ALA A 194 24.05 -13.72 -0.96
N ARG A 195 23.65 -14.98 -1.21
CA ARG A 195 24.15 -15.75 -2.37
C ARG A 195 23.69 -15.16 -3.69
N ALA A 196 22.43 -14.79 -3.82
CA ALA A 196 21.92 -14.14 -5.03
C ALA A 196 22.70 -12.85 -5.34
N ALA A 197 22.92 -12.00 -4.32
CA ALA A 197 23.71 -10.78 -4.46
C ALA A 197 25.16 -11.05 -4.87
N ALA A 198 25.82 -12.05 -4.27
CA ALA A 198 27.20 -12.43 -4.60
C ALA A 198 27.37 -12.88 -6.06
N SER A 199 26.35 -13.52 -6.64
CA SER A 199 26.33 -13.95 -8.04
C SER A 199 25.73 -12.91 -9.00
N ASN A 200 25.51 -11.68 -8.53
CA ASN A 200 24.86 -10.60 -9.28
C ASN A 200 23.49 -11.00 -9.88
N ILE A 201 22.75 -11.83 -9.13
CA ILE A 201 21.38 -12.23 -9.42
C ILE A 201 20.44 -11.28 -8.67
N ARG A 202 19.53 -10.64 -9.39
CA ARG A 202 18.55 -9.72 -8.80
C ARG A 202 17.28 -10.48 -8.47
N VAL A 203 16.83 -10.34 -7.23
CA VAL A 203 15.57 -10.92 -6.77
C VAL A 203 14.45 -9.92 -7.03
N VAL A 204 13.39 -10.37 -7.70
CA VAL A 204 12.20 -9.59 -8.00
C VAL A 204 11.01 -10.33 -7.41
N THR A 205 10.53 -9.89 -6.25
CA THR A 205 9.40 -10.53 -5.57
C THR A 205 8.07 -10.04 -6.15
N GLU A 206 6.96 -10.55 -5.61
CA GLU A 206 5.62 -10.14 -6.04
C GLU A 206 5.33 -8.65 -5.83
N ASN A 207 6.09 -7.95 -4.98
CA ASN A 207 6.02 -6.49 -4.81
C ASN A 207 6.71 -5.73 -5.91
N GLU A 208 7.99 -6.01 -6.19
CA GLU A 208 8.69 -5.35 -7.29
C GLU A 208 7.97 -5.66 -8.61
N MET A 209 7.49 -6.90 -8.79
CA MET A 209 6.64 -7.26 -9.93
C MET A 209 5.37 -6.43 -10.00
N GLN A 210 4.64 -6.27 -8.90
CA GLN A 210 3.41 -5.46 -8.86
C GLN A 210 3.71 -3.98 -9.13
N TYR A 211 4.79 -3.45 -8.57
CA TYR A 211 5.24 -2.08 -8.81
C TYR A 211 5.59 -1.87 -10.28
N PHE A 212 6.47 -2.70 -10.86
CA PHE A 212 6.88 -2.55 -12.25
C PHE A 212 5.70 -2.76 -13.19
N ASP A 213 4.84 -3.75 -12.94
CA ASP A 213 3.62 -3.98 -13.73
C ASP A 213 2.72 -2.75 -13.72
N ALA A 214 2.47 -2.20 -12.53
CA ALA A 214 1.68 -0.97 -12.40
C ALA A 214 2.40 0.19 -13.10
N PHE A 215 3.66 0.48 -12.77
CA PHE A 215 4.42 1.58 -13.33
C PHE A 215 4.46 1.55 -14.86
N ILE A 216 4.72 0.40 -15.47
CA ILE A 216 4.80 0.24 -16.93
C ILE A 216 3.42 0.35 -17.59
N ARG A 217 2.34 -0.12 -16.95
CA ARG A 217 0.98 0.14 -17.45
C ARG A 217 0.62 1.62 -17.48
N HIS A 218 1.20 2.39 -16.56
CA HIS A 218 0.94 3.82 -16.44
C HIS A 218 1.85 4.64 -17.37
N MET A 219 3.14 4.31 -17.42
CA MET A 219 4.15 5.05 -18.19
C MET A 219 4.33 4.55 -19.62
N GLY A 220 3.90 3.34 -19.94
CA GLY A 220 4.18 2.69 -21.23
C GLY A 220 5.59 2.08 -21.33
N PRO A 221 6.06 1.75 -22.55
CA PRO A 221 7.35 1.09 -22.82
C PRO A 221 8.57 1.81 -22.24
N ALA A 222 8.60 3.15 -22.20
CA ALA A 222 9.68 3.90 -21.56
C ALA A 222 9.79 3.65 -20.05
N GLY A 223 8.77 3.03 -19.42
CA GLY A 223 8.89 2.51 -18.06
C GLY A 223 10.02 1.49 -17.89
N ARG A 224 10.48 0.86 -18.99
CA ARG A 224 11.71 0.06 -19.04
C ARG A 224 12.91 0.78 -18.43
N TYR A 225 13.07 2.08 -18.68
CA TYR A 225 14.25 2.79 -18.20
C TYR A 225 14.29 2.92 -16.67
N GLN A 226 13.13 2.98 -16.02
CA GLN A 226 13.05 2.88 -14.56
C GLN A 226 13.47 1.49 -14.06
N PHE A 227 13.07 0.43 -14.77
CA PHE A 227 13.50 -0.93 -14.46
C PHE A 227 15.02 -1.09 -14.61
N LEU A 228 15.59 -0.58 -15.70
CA LEU A 228 17.03 -0.62 -15.94
C LEU A 228 17.79 0.25 -14.92
N ALA A 229 17.24 1.41 -14.55
CA ALA A 229 17.80 2.25 -13.49
C ALA A 229 17.95 1.48 -12.16
N GLU A 230 16.98 0.65 -11.80
CA GLU A 230 17.06 -0.19 -10.59
C GLU A 230 18.19 -1.22 -10.67
N PHE A 231 18.26 -1.99 -11.76
CA PHE A 231 19.13 -3.16 -11.80
C PHE A 231 20.54 -2.91 -12.34
N LEU A 232 20.71 -1.82 -13.10
CA LEU A 232 21.98 -1.41 -13.73
C LEU A 232 22.54 -0.10 -13.16
N GLU A 233 22.04 0.36 -12.01
CA GLU A 233 22.53 1.56 -11.32
C GLU A 233 24.06 1.68 -11.36
N ASN A 234 24.55 2.90 -11.65
CA ASN A 234 25.97 3.26 -11.75
C ASN A 234 26.76 2.53 -12.86
N GLN A 235 26.13 1.67 -13.65
CA GLN A 235 26.79 1.09 -14.81
C GLN A 235 26.76 2.04 -16.01
N GLU A 236 27.86 2.11 -16.75
CA GLU A 236 27.95 2.89 -17.97
C GLU A 236 27.00 2.38 -19.07
N ILE A 237 26.42 3.34 -19.79
CA ILE A 237 25.62 3.21 -20.99
C ILE A 237 26.54 3.58 -22.16
N PRO A 238 27.08 2.60 -22.91
CA PRO A 238 28.08 2.87 -23.95
C PRO A 238 27.62 3.90 -25.00
N GLY A 239 26.33 3.85 -25.35
CA GLY A 239 25.70 4.78 -26.30
C GLY A 239 25.64 6.24 -25.84
N LEU A 240 25.96 6.54 -24.58
CA LEU A 240 25.96 7.89 -24.02
C LEU A 240 27.34 8.43 -23.61
N SER A 241 28.40 7.61 -23.73
CA SER A 241 29.75 7.91 -23.25
C SER A 241 30.37 9.24 -23.73
N ASN A 242 29.88 9.81 -24.83
CA ASN A 242 30.41 11.05 -25.42
C ASN A 242 29.33 12.10 -25.72
N VAL A 243 28.16 12.02 -25.08
CA VAL A 243 27.08 12.97 -25.33
C VAL A 243 27.39 14.31 -24.66
N LYS A 244 27.54 15.35 -25.48
CA LYS A 244 27.86 16.71 -25.07
C LYS A 244 26.82 17.68 -25.58
N VAL A 245 26.44 18.64 -24.75
CA VAL A 245 25.43 19.65 -25.08
C VAL A 245 25.93 21.06 -24.75
N PRO A 246 25.64 22.08 -25.58
CA PRO A 246 25.80 23.47 -25.18
C PRO A 246 24.91 23.77 -23.97
N ALA A 247 25.48 24.42 -22.96
CA ALA A 247 24.79 24.67 -21.70
C ALA A 247 25.21 26.00 -21.06
N ILE A 248 24.29 26.54 -20.26
CA ILE A 248 24.51 27.66 -19.35
C ILE A 248 24.68 27.08 -17.94
N ARG A 249 25.78 27.39 -17.27
CA ARG A 249 26.02 27.08 -15.85
C ARG A 249 25.79 28.33 -15.01
N GLY A 250 25.01 28.22 -13.94
CA GLY A 250 24.76 29.33 -13.01
C GLY A 250 24.58 28.89 -11.56
N ARG A 251 24.13 29.81 -10.70
CA ARG A 251 23.77 29.54 -9.30
C ARG A 251 22.30 29.86 -9.04
N LEU A 252 21.55 28.95 -8.43
CA LEU A 252 20.16 29.14 -8.02
C LEU A 252 19.97 28.58 -6.60
N GLY A 253 19.53 29.41 -5.66
CA GLY A 253 19.44 29.02 -4.24
C GLY A 253 20.79 28.59 -3.64
N GLY A 254 21.91 29.17 -4.11
CA GLY A 254 23.27 28.78 -3.71
C GLY A 254 23.83 27.54 -4.42
N ARG A 255 23.02 26.80 -5.18
CA ARG A 255 23.42 25.54 -5.84
C ARG A 255 23.79 25.75 -7.30
N THR A 256 24.74 24.97 -7.80
CA THR A 256 25.07 24.94 -9.22
C THR A 256 23.89 24.36 -10.01
N PHE A 257 23.54 25.00 -11.11
CA PHE A 257 22.60 24.44 -12.07
C PHE A 257 23.13 24.59 -13.50
N TYR A 258 22.61 23.74 -14.38
CA TYR A 258 22.82 23.77 -15.82
C TYR A 258 21.47 23.97 -16.53
N SER A 259 21.44 24.81 -17.56
CA SER A 259 20.31 24.96 -18.48
C SER A 259 20.76 24.59 -19.88
N PHE A 260 20.11 23.60 -20.50
CA PHE A 260 20.50 23.05 -21.80
C PHE A 260 19.31 22.40 -22.51
N VAL A 261 19.51 22.04 -23.78
CA VAL A 261 18.54 21.29 -24.58
C VAL A 261 19.08 19.89 -24.86
N THR A 262 18.22 18.87 -24.73
CA THR A 262 18.51 17.48 -25.10
C THR A 262 17.28 16.81 -25.70
N THR A 263 17.36 15.53 -26.02
CA THR A 263 16.26 14.75 -26.62
C THR A 263 15.64 13.76 -25.63
N PRO A 264 14.36 13.39 -25.80
CA PRO A 264 13.74 12.29 -25.04
C PRO A 264 14.57 10.99 -25.13
N ARG A 265 15.11 10.67 -26.31
CA ARG A 265 15.97 9.50 -26.55
C ARG A 265 17.17 9.43 -25.59
N THR A 266 17.78 10.58 -25.33
CA THR A 266 18.95 10.70 -24.46
C THR A 266 18.53 10.69 -23.00
N LEU A 267 17.60 11.58 -22.63
CA LEU A 267 17.23 11.78 -21.22
C LEU A 267 16.58 10.55 -20.60
N LEU A 268 15.70 9.84 -21.33
CA LEU A 268 15.03 8.65 -20.81
C LEU A 268 15.99 7.56 -20.34
N LYS A 269 17.16 7.41 -20.98
CA LYS A 269 18.14 6.36 -20.65
C LYS A 269 18.82 6.55 -19.28
N ILE A 270 18.98 7.79 -18.86
CA ILE A 270 19.64 8.17 -17.61
C ILE A 270 18.66 8.60 -16.52
N ALA A 271 17.45 8.97 -16.93
CA ALA A 271 16.46 9.53 -16.03
C ALA A 271 15.75 8.46 -15.19
N PHE A 272 15.47 8.80 -13.93
CA PHE A 272 14.74 7.93 -13.02
C PHE A 272 13.84 8.71 -12.07
N VAL A 273 12.94 7.98 -11.43
CA VAL A 273 11.90 8.49 -10.55
C VAL A 273 11.84 7.68 -9.26
N ASN A 274 12.05 8.33 -8.11
CA ASN A 274 12.04 7.63 -6.82
C ASN A 274 10.61 7.24 -6.38
N HIS A 275 10.36 5.93 -6.25
CA HIS A 275 9.06 5.36 -5.85
C HIS A 275 9.17 4.50 -4.59
N GLN A 276 8.09 4.51 -3.79
CA GLN A 276 8.10 3.93 -2.43
C GLN A 276 8.21 2.42 -2.41
N ALA A 277 7.89 1.79 -3.54
CA ALA A 277 7.87 0.35 -3.66
C ALA A 277 9.25 -0.28 -3.84
N LEU A 278 10.25 0.49 -4.30
CA LEU A 278 11.56 -0.03 -4.69
C LEU A 278 12.61 -0.01 -3.57
N ASN A 279 12.26 0.51 -2.37
CA ASN A 279 13.05 0.47 -1.14
C ASN A 279 14.58 0.41 -1.37
N HIS A 280 15.15 1.48 -1.92
CA HIS A 280 16.58 1.52 -2.23
C HIS A 280 17.45 1.39 -0.97
N PRO A 281 18.49 0.54 -0.97
CA PRO A 281 19.49 0.45 0.11
C PRO A 281 20.24 1.77 0.35
N ASP A 282 20.31 2.61 -0.68
CA ASP A 282 21.12 3.83 -0.78
C ASP A 282 20.55 5.01 0.04
N GLY A 283 19.45 4.80 0.77
CA GLY A 283 18.81 5.83 1.60
C GLY A 283 18.15 6.95 0.79
N ARG A 284 18.13 6.85 -0.54
CA ARG A 284 17.45 7.83 -1.39
C ARG A 284 15.95 7.64 -1.33
N PRO A 285 15.18 8.73 -1.26
CA PRO A 285 13.86 8.63 -0.70
C PRO A 285 12.79 8.77 -1.77
N ALA A 286 11.67 8.15 -1.47
CA ALA A 286 10.71 7.76 -2.46
C ALA A 286 9.47 8.63 -2.44
N TYR A 287 9.36 9.48 -3.45
CA TYR A 287 8.57 10.70 -3.40
C TYR A 287 7.43 10.76 -4.41
N GLN A 288 7.54 10.04 -5.54
CA GLN A 288 6.70 10.36 -6.70
C GLN A 288 5.40 9.59 -6.81
N ARG A 289 4.39 10.28 -7.35
CA ARG A 289 3.11 9.67 -7.68
C ARG A 289 3.24 8.93 -9.00
N MET A 290 2.59 7.77 -9.04
CA MET A 290 2.27 7.10 -10.29
C MET A 290 1.46 8.05 -11.18
N VAL A 291 1.92 8.23 -12.42
CA VAL A 291 1.26 9.00 -13.47
C VAL A 291 -0.03 8.28 -13.89
N THR A 292 -1.13 8.97 -14.21
CA THR A 292 -2.32 8.28 -14.75
C THR A 292 -2.15 7.90 -16.22
N PRO A 293 -2.65 6.73 -16.69
CA PRO A 293 -2.45 6.31 -18.08
C PRO A 293 -3.19 7.21 -19.08
N SER A 294 -4.33 7.79 -18.67
CA SER A 294 -5.10 8.73 -19.49
C SER A 294 -4.26 9.96 -19.85
N ARG A 295 -3.49 10.48 -18.88
CA ARG A 295 -2.69 11.68 -19.06
C ARG A 295 -1.54 11.47 -20.04
N ILE A 296 -0.90 10.30 -20.01
CA ILE A 296 0.13 9.95 -21.00
C ILE A 296 -0.45 9.90 -22.41
N ARG A 297 -1.63 9.29 -22.61
CA ARG A 297 -2.28 9.24 -23.93
C ARG A 297 -2.73 10.62 -24.42
N GLU A 298 -3.23 11.48 -23.54
CA GLU A 298 -3.54 12.88 -23.88
C GLU A 298 -2.30 13.62 -24.37
N ILE A 299 -1.17 13.47 -23.66
CA ILE A 299 0.10 14.08 -24.03
C ILE A 299 0.62 13.51 -25.36
N GLU A 300 0.52 12.20 -25.56
CA GLU A 300 0.88 11.54 -26.81
C GLU A 300 0.10 12.13 -27.98
N GLY A 301 -1.23 12.27 -27.83
CA GLY A 301 -2.09 12.88 -28.84
C GLY A 301 -1.75 14.35 -29.10
N PHE A 302 -1.42 15.10 -28.04
CA PHE A 302 -0.98 16.49 -28.16
C PHE A 302 0.33 16.62 -28.95
N ILE A 303 1.34 15.78 -28.66
CA ILE A 303 2.61 15.78 -29.39
C ILE A 303 2.39 15.40 -30.85
N LYS A 304 1.64 14.33 -31.13
CA LYS A 304 1.30 13.90 -32.49
C LYS A 304 0.54 14.97 -33.28
N GLY A 305 -0.25 15.79 -32.60
CA GLY A 305 -0.95 16.95 -33.18
C GLY A 305 -0.06 18.18 -33.43
N GLY A 306 1.26 18.08 -33.24
CA GLY A 306 2.21 19.19 -33.41
C GLY A 306 2.41 20.05 -32.16
N GLY A 307 1.85 19.65 -31.02
CA GLY A 307 2.07 20.30 -29.74
C GLY A 307 3.48 20.11 -29.20
N TYR A 308 3.95 21.04 -28.37
CA TYR A 308 5.26 21.00 -27.73
C TYR A 308 5.21 21.54 -26.29
N PHE A 309 6.24 21.24 -25.49
CA PHE A 309 6.35 21.70 -24.11
C PHE A 309 7.33 22.88 -24.00
N PRO A 310 6.87 24.11 -23.73
CA PRO A 310 7.76 25.28 -23.62
C PRO A 310 8.44 25.41 -22.25
N THR A 311 8.15 24.50 -21.31
CA THR A 311 8.61 24.57 -19.92
C THR A 311 9.68 23.53 -19.65
N ASN A 312 10.62 23.87 -18.78
CA ASN A 312 11.76 23.02 -18.51
C ASN A 312 11.34 21.73 -17.77
N ILE A 313 12.03 20.63 -18.07
CA ILE A 313 12.06 19.46 -17.18
C ILE A 313 13.14 19.73 -16.13
N LEU A 314 12.77 19.58 -14.87
CA LEU A 314 13.68 19.82 -13.75
C LEU A 314 14.27 18.48 -13.32
N VAL A 315 15.60 18.38 -13.33
CA VAL A 315 16.33 17.18 -12.91
C VAL A 315 17.42 17.52 -11.90
N ASN A 316 17.87 16.52 -11.15
CA ASN A 316 19.13 16.57 -10.41
C ASN A 316 20.05 15.47 -10.92
N PHE A 317 21.28 15.83 -11.28
CA PHE A 317 22.31 14.82 -11.56
C PHE A 317 22.86 14.26 -10.26
N THR A 318 23.09 12.95 -10.24
CA THR A 318 23.59 12.25 -9.05
C THR A 318 25.09 12.42 -8.82
N GLU A 319 25.78 12.97 -9.82
CA GLU A 319 27.22 13.21 -9.83
C GLU A 319 27.55 14.60 -10.38
N GLU A 320 28.77 15.03 -10.13
CA GLU A 320 29.31 16.26 -10.73
C GLU A 320 29.55 16.05 -12.22
N CYS A 321 29.16 17.02 -13.03
CA CYS A 321 29.27 16.90 -14.48
C CYS A 321 30.47 17.70 -15.00
N ARG A 322 31.16 17.15 -16.00
CA ARG A 322 32.22 17.88 -16.67
C ARG A 322 31.63 19.01 -17.51
N PHE A 323 32.03 20.24 -17.21
CA PHE A 323 31.63 21.44 -17.94
C PHE A 323 32.86 22.16 -18.50
N ASP A 324 33.05 22.08 -19.81
CA ASP A 324 34.15 22.73 -20.53
C ASP A 324 33.74 24.15 -20.93
N LEU A 325 34.40 25.18 -20.41
CA LEU A 325 34.08 26.59 -20.71
C LEU A 325 34.34 26.91 -22.19
N LEU A 326 33.43 27.65 -22.82
CA LEU A 326 33.69 28.22 -24.13
C LEU A 326 34.67 29.39 -24.00
N PRO A 327 35.74 29.44 -24.83
CA PRO A 327 36.67 30.57 -24.84
C PRO A 327 36.00 31.77 -25.52
N ASN A 328 35.33 32.64 -24.76
CA ASN A 328 34.68 33.83 -25.31
C ASN A 328 34.59 34.97 -24.27
N LYS A 329 34.58 36.22 -24.76
CA LYS A 329 34.32 37.45 -23.98
C LYS A 329 32.94 37.43 -23.29
N GLU A 330 32.01 36.61 -23.77
CA GLU A 330 30.68 36.39 -23.19
C GLU A 330 30.69 35.69 -21.82
N ASN A 331 31.82 35.07 -21.42
CA ASN A 331 32.00 34.50 -20.08
C ASN A 331 32.44 35.52 -19.01
N ALA A 332 32.26 36.82 -19.28
CA ALA A 332 32.64 37.91 -18.37
C ALA A 332 31.79 38.00 -17.10
N ASP A 333 30.53 37.52 -17.14
CA ASP A 333 29.67 37.48 -15.95
C ASP A 333 30.21 36.46 -14.93
N PRO A 334 30.47 36.84 -13.66
CA PRO A 334 31.02 35.92 -12.66
C PRO A 334 30.05 34.82 -12.22
N HIS A 335 28.74 35.04 -12.35
CA HIS A 335 27.67 34.15 -11.89
C HIS A 335 27.09 33.25 -12.98
N ILE A 336 27.27 33.62 -14.25
CA ILE A 336 26.73 32.88 -15.40
C ILE A 336 27.87 32.51 -16.34
N LYS A 337 27.98 31.23 -16.69
CA LYS A 337 29.01 30.70 -17.59
C LYS A 337 28.41 29.91 -18.75
N PHE A 338 28.96 30.10 -19.94
CA PHE A 338 28.62 29.37 -21.16
C PHE A 338 29.69 28.33 -21.47
N GLY A 339 29.26 27.12 -21.83
CA GLY A 339 30.15 25.98 -21.99
C GLY A 339 29.50 24.78 -22.67
N ILE A 340 30.29 23.72 -22.77
CA ILE A 340 29.86 22.40 -23.22
C ILE A 340 29.77 21.49 -21.99
N LEU A 341 28.55 21.03 -21.69
CA LEU A 341 28.28 20.07 -20.63
C LEU A 341 28.39 18.65 -21.18
N SER A 342 29.19 17.80 -20.55
CA SER A 342 29.16 16.36 -20.78
C SER A 342 28.06 15.77 -19.91
N LEU A 343 27.06 15.13 -20.54
CA LEU A 343 25.98 14.51 -19.79
C LEU A 343 26.47 13.24 -19.08
N PRO A 344 25.90 12.90 -17.90
CA PRO A 344 26.12 11.61 -17.28
C PRO A 344 25.82 10.46 -18.26
N ASN A 345 26.63 9.42 -18.21
CA ASN A 345 26.52 8.26 -19.09
C ASN A 345 26.16 6.98 -18.33
N THR A 346 25.78 7.06 -17.06
CA THR A 346 25.44 5.88 -16.23
C THR A 346 23.93 5.77 -16.02
N TYR A 347 23.42 4.56 -15.83
CA TYR A 347 22.02 4.36 -15.44
C TYR A 347 21.74 5.01 -14.07
N LYS A 348 20.50 5.51 -13.89
CA LYS A 348 20.04 6.13 -12.63
C LYS A 348 20.83 7.39 -12.24
N SER A 349 21.23 8.19 -13.23
CA SER A 349 22.08 9.38 -13.01
C SER A 349 21.36 10.73 -13.11
N ALA A 350 20.12 10.77 -13.60
CA ALA A 350 19.31 11.99 -13.66
C ALA A 350 17.96 11.81 -12.93
N TRP A 351 17.89 12.25 -11.67
CA TRP A 351 16.64 12.21 -10.94
C TRP A 351 15.67 13.27 -11.47
N ILE A 352 14.48 12.86 -11.92
CA ILE A 352 13.44 13.81 -12.34
C ILE A 352 12.82 14.43 -11.10
N ILE A 353 12.87 15.75 -10.93
CA ILE A 353 12.19 16.47 -9.84
C ILE A 353 10.79 16.91 -10.27
N ASP A 354 10.69 17.46 -11.49
CA ASP A 354 9.42 17.88 -12.11
C ASP A 354 9.45 17.63 -13.63
N GLY A 355 8.28 17.39 -14.21
CA GLY A 355 8.12 17.15 -15.65
C GLY A 355 8.10 15.67 -16.05
N GLN A 356 7.92 14.74 -15.10
CA GLN A 356 7.81 13.31 -15.39
C GLN A 356 6.78 13.00 -16.48
N HIS A 357 5.59 13.62 -16.42
CA HIS A 357 4.53 13.43 -17.43
C HIS A 357 4.95 13.89 -18.82
N ARG A 358 5.75 14.96 -18.91
CA ARG A 358 6.26 15.50 -20.17
C ARG A 358 7.26 14.54 -20.79
N LEU A 359 8.19 14.01 -19.99
CA LEU A 359 9.19 13.05 -20.47
C LEU A 359 8.56 11.71 -20.86
N TYR A 360 7.76 11.11 -19.97
CA TYR A 360 7.12 9.82 -20.25
C TYR A 360 5.98 9.92 -21.28
N GLY A 361 5.54 11.12 -21.63
CA GLY A 361 4.63 11.35 -22.77
C GLY A 361 5.16 10.81 -24.11
N TYR A 362 6.49 10.71 -24.24
CA TYR A 362 7.17 10.16 -25.42
C TYR A 362 7.24 8.63 -25.45
N SER A 363 6.71 7.93 -24.44
CA SER A 363 6.91 6.51 -24.21
C SER A 363 6.39 5.58 -25.31
N HIS A 364 5.32 5.98 -26.01
CA HIS A 364 4.74 5.23 -27.13
C HIS A 364 5.11 5.83 -28.49
N LEU A 365 6.04 6.79 -28.51
CA LEU A 365 6.54 7.44 -29.72
C LEU A 365 7.88 6.83 -30.12
N ASP A 366 8.14 6.80 -31.42
CA ASP A 366 9.33 6.25 -32.04
C ASP A 366 9.91 7.21 -33.09
N GLY A 367 11.06 6.84 -33.67
CA GLY A 367 11.70 7.62 -34.72
C GLY A 367 11.96 9.08 -34.32
N GLU A 368 11.58 9.99 -35.22
CA GLU A 368 11.82 11.43 -35.13
C GLU A 368 11.19 12.11 -33.91
N TRP A 369 10.11 11.55 -33.35
CA TRP A 369 9.47 12.10 -32.16
C TRP A 369 10.40 12.08 -30.93
N LEU A 370 11.27 11.07 -30.83
CA LEU A 370 12.26 10.95 -29.76
C LEU A 370 13.47 11.86 -29.95
N ASP A 371 13.57 12.54 -31.09
CA ASP A 371 14.64 13.50 -31.41
C ASP A 371 14.19 14.96 -31.26
N GLN A 372 12.94 15.19 -30.79
CA GLN A 372 12.46 16.52 -30.43
C GLN A 372 13.28 17.15 -29.30
N SER A 373 13.36 18.47 -29.31
CA SER A 373 14.08 19.25 -28.30
C SER A 373 13.29 19.37 -26.99
N LEU A 374 13.94 19.05 -25.88
CA LEU A 374 13.45 19.27 -24.51
C LEU A 374 14.36 20.28 -23.81
N SER A 375 13.76 21.33 -23.24
CA SER A 375 14.46 22.27 -22.37
C SER A 375 14.64 21.66 -20.98
N ILE A 376 15.87 21.63 -20.47
CA ILE A 376 16.24 21.01 -19.19
C ILE A 376 16.85 22.05 -18.26
N LEU A 377 16.42 22.04 -17.00
CA LEU A 377 17.16 22.65 -15.90
C LEU A 377 17.65 21.52 -14.98
N ALA A 378 18.96 21.37 -14.85
CA ALA A 378 19.58 20.33 -14.05
C ALA A 378 20.33 20.92 -12.86
N PHE A 379 20.01 20.52 -11.65
CA PHE A 379 20.89 20.71 -10.51
C PHE A 379 22.03 19.69 -10.54
N GLU A 380 23.14 20.05 -9.91
CA GLU A 380 24.31 19.19 -9.79
C GLU A 380 24.42 18.65 -8.36
N LYS A 381 24.34 17.32 -8.22
CA LYS A 381 24.68 16.56 -7.01
C LYS A 381 24.09 17.17 -5.74
N MET A 382 22.81 17.53 -5.80
CA MET A 382 22.06 17.98 -4.63
C MET A 382 22.04 16.87 -3.56
N ASP A 383 22.17 17.26 -2.28
CA ASP A 383 22.05 16.28 -1.21
C ASP A 383 20.61 15.77 -1.07
N THR A 384 20.47 14.59 -0.48
CA THR A 384 19.21 13.86 -0.41
C THR A 384 18.11 14.58 0.36
N LYS A 385 18.47 15.39 1.37
CA LYS A 385 17.51 16.16 2.16
C LYS A 385 17.00 17.36 1.36
N ASP A 386 17.92 18.05 0.71
CA ASP A 386 17.66 19.18 -0.18
C ASP A 386 16.78 18.78 -1.38
N GLU A 387 17.04 17.60 -1.94
CA GLU A 387 16.23 16.96 -2.98
C GLU A 387 14.78 16.77 -2.52
N ALA A 388 14.62 16.16 -1.34
CA ALA A 388 13.33 15.87 -0.73
C ALA A 388 12.51 17.15 -0.46
N GLU A 389 13.14 18.16 0.13
CA GLU A 389 12.52 19.45 0.42
C GLU A 389 12.08 20.16 -0.86
N LEU A 390 12.92 20.15 -1.90
CA LEU A 390 12.58 20.74 -3.19
C LEU A 390 11.39 20.03 -3.83
N PHE A 391 11.37 18.69 -3.80
CA PHE A 391 10.24 17.90 -4.29
C PHE A 391 8.93 18.26 -3.57
N VAL A 392 8.95 18.27 -2.23
CA VAL A 392 7.78 18.60 -1.42
C VAL A 392 7.31 20.02 -1.71
N THR A 393 8.22 20.97 -1.80
CA THR A 393 7.92 22.39 -2.04
C THR A 393 7.27 22.62 -3.41
N ILE A 394 7.78 22.00 -4.47
CA ILE A 394 7.23 22.13 -5.83
C ILE A 394 5.84 21.48 -5.91
N ASN A 395 5.70 20.27 -5.36
CA ASN A 395 4.47 19.49 -5.51
C ASN A 395 3.34 19.93 -4.57
N GLN A 396 3.62 20.34 -3.33
CA GLN A 396 2.58 20.82 -2.40
C GLN A 396 1.87 22.07 -2.92
N LYS A 397 2.60 22.99 -3.58
CA LYS A 397 2.03 24.23 -4.13
C LYS A 397 1.15 24.00 -5.36
N GLN A 398 1.35 22.93 -6.12
CA GLN A 398 0.59 22.64 -7.34
C GLN A 398 -0.58 21.66 -7.11
N LYS A 399 -0.41 20.64 -6.24
CA LYS A 399 -1.48 19.69 -5.83
C LYS A 399 -1.07 18.96 -4.55
N SER A 400 -1.84 19.09 -3.45
CA SER A 400 -1.52 18.51 -2.13
C SER A 400 -1.00 17.05 -2.18
N VAL A 401 0.15 16.80 -1.55
CA VAL A 401 0.79 15.48 -1.42
C VAL A 401 0.04 14.64 -0.39
N GLN A 402 -0.21 13.36 -0.69
CA GLN A 402 -0.93 12.48 0.22
C GLN A 402 -0.17 12.26 1.54
N ARG A 403 -0.91 12.06 2.63
CA ARG A 403 -0.35 11.89 3.97
C ARG A 403 0.59 10.68 4.09
N SER A 404 0.31 9.56 3.42
CA SER A 404 1.18 8.37 3.45
C SER A 404 2.57 8.67 2.92
N VAL A 405 2.63 9.41 1.80
CA VAL A 405 3.89 9.87 1.22
C VAL A 405 4.60 10.75 2.24
N ILE A 406 3.98 11.84 2.69
CA ILE A 406 4.59 12.76 3.67
C ILE A 406 5.15 12.02 4.90
N VAL A 407 4.39 11.08 5.48
CA VAL A 407 4.82 10.32 6.67
C VAL A 407 6.04 9.43 6.38
N SER A 408 6.06 8.72 5.25
CA SER A 408 7.22 7.90 4.88
C SER A 408 8.50 8.73 4.68
N LEU A 409 8.37 10.01 4.30
CA LEU A 409 9.50 10.91 4.05
C LEU A 409 10.07 11.54 5.32
N GLN A 410 9.39 11.40 6.46
CA GLN A 410 9.85 11.97 7.71
C GLN A 410 11.20 11.41 8.13
N SER A 411 11.47 10.13 7.83
CA SER A 411 12.79 9.54 8.08
C SER A 411 13.89 10.23 7.28
N ASP A 412 13.62 10.77 6.09
CA ASP A 412 14.65 11.40 5.26
C ASP A 412 14.78 12.90 5.56
N LEU A 413 13.64 13.56 5.79
CA LEU A 413 13.56 15.00 6.02
C LEU A 413 13.99 15.40 7.44
N LYS A 414 13.77 14.51 8.41
CA LYS A 414 13.83 14.85 9.84
C LYS A 414 14.78 13.95 10.64
N TRP A 415 15.57 13.07 9.99
CA TRP A 415 16.64 12.35 10.70
C TRP A 415 17.63 13.34 11.31
N GLY A 416 18.02 13.12 12.56
CA GLY A 416 18.91 14.03 13.28
C GLY A 416 18.29 15.40 13.63
N ALA A 417 16.97 15.59 13.49
CA ALA A 417 16.30 16.81 13.90
C ALA A 417 16.46 17.07 15.41
N SER A 418 16.66 18.33 15.79
CA SER A 418 16.75 18.74 17.20
C SER A 418 15.40 18.76 17.92
N ASP A 419 14.31 18.98 17.17
CA ASP A 419 12.96 18.94 17.72
C ASP A 419 12.57 17.49 18.11
N PRO A 420 12.19 17.24 19.38
CA PRO A 420 11.87 15.89 19.86
C PRO A 420 10.74 15.18 19.11
N LYS A 421 9.74 15.95 18.64
CA LYS A 421 8.58 15.39 17.93
C LYS A 421 8.98 14.97 16.53
N ASP A 422 9.78 15.78 15.85
CA ASP A 422 10.31 15.49 14.53
C ASP A 422 11.29 14.31 14.56
N ARG A 423 12.16 14.26 15.56
CA ARG A 423 13.07 13.12 15.80
C ARG A 423 12.30 11.81 16.02
N LEU A 424 11.29 11.80 16.91
CA LEU A 424 10.46 10.62 17.15
C LEU A 424 9.70 10.19 15.87
N SER A 425 9.20 11.16 15.10
CA SER A 425 8.49 10.90 13.85
C SER A 425 9.41 10.29 12.78
N ALA A 426 10.66 10.78 12.68
CA ALA A 426 11.68 10.22 11.79
C ALA A 426 12.05 8.79 12.17
N LEU A 427 12.28 8.54 13.47
CA LEU A 427 12.60 7.22 14.00
C LEU A 427 11.48 6.20 13.72
N ALA A 428 10.23 6.57 14.02
CA ALA A 428 9.06 5.72 13.73
C ALA A 428 8.91 5.45 12.22
N SER A 429 9.07 6.47 11.39
CA SER A 429 9.02 6.34 9.92
C SER A 429 10.11 5.41 9.39
N SER A 430 11.33 5.48 9.94
CA SER A 430 12.46 4.63 9.58
C SER A 430 12.24 3.15 9.95
N LEU A 431 11.65 2.88 11.12
CA LEU A 431 11.24 1.53 11.50
C LEU A 431 10.24 0.94 10.51
N VAL A 432 9.19 1.69 10.16
CA VAL A 432 8.15 1.21 9.24
C VAL A 432 8.72 0.96 7.84
N LYS A 433 9.63 1.82 7.35
CA LYS A 433 10.38 1.56 6.09
C LYS A 433 11.12 0.24 6.15
N THR A 434 11.86 0.03 7.24
CA THR A 434 12.66 -1.19 7.43
C THR A 434 11.78 -2.44 7.53
N PHE A 435 10.63 -2.36 8.21
CA PHE A 435 9.68 -3.46 8.30
C PHE A 435 9.03 -3.81 6.95
N ASN A 436 8.81 -2.81 6.10
CA ASN A 436 8.23 -3.00 4.78
C ASN A 436 9.24 -3.55 3.76
N SER A 437 10.52 -3.20 3.89
CA SER A 437 11.58 -3.55 2.94
C SER A 437 12.31 -4.85 3.25
N ASP A 438 12.33 -5.28 4.51
CA ASP A 438 13.07 -6.47 4.94
C ASP A 438 12.30 -7.76 4.61
N PRO A 439 12.81 -8.65 3.73
CA PRO A 439 12.14 -9.90 3.36
C PRO A 439 11.89 -10.87 4.52
N THR A 440 12.62 -10.71 5.62
CA THR A 440 12.48 -11.53 6.84
C THR A 440 11.40 -11.01 7.78
N SER A 441 10.95 -9.77 7.60
CA SER A 441 9.94 -9.11 8.43
C SER A 441 8.56 -9.76 8.24
N PRO A 442 7.76 -9.98 9.31
CA PRO A 442 6.36 -10.41 9.18
C PRO A 442 5.49 -9.37 8.46
N PHE A 443 5.97 -8.12 8.39
CA PHE A 443 5.34 -7.00 7.69
C PHE A 443 5.83 -6.80 6.27
N PHE A 444 6.78 -7.64 5.81
CA PHE A 444 7.25 -7.58 4.45
C PHE A 444 6.06 -7.64 3.50
N GLN A 445 5.90 -6.57 2.71
CA GLN A 445 4.86 -6.44 1.68
C GLN A 445 3.43 -6.26 2.18
N ARG A 446 3.23 -5.86 3.44
CA ARG A 446 1.90 -5.67 4.04
C ARG A 446 1.31 -4.28 3.87
N PHE A 447 2.11 -3.32 3.42
CA PHE A 447 1.69 -1.93 3.31
C PHE A 447 1.11 -1.62 1.94
N SER A 448 -0.05 -0.99 1.92
CA SER A 448 -0.64 -0.51 0.67
C SER A 448 0.23 0.61 0.06
N LEU A 449 0.56 0.47 -1.21
CA LEU A 449 1.31 1.47 -1.98
C LEU A 449 0.36 2.42 -2.71
N GLN A 450 0.70 3.71 -2.73
CA GLN A 450 -0.12 4.70 -3.42
C GLN A 450 -0.08 4.48 -4.94
N GLY A 451 -1.26 4.50 -5.58
CA GLY A 451 -1.38 4.40 -7.04
C GLY A 451 -1.20 2.98 -7.57
N VAL A 452 -1.01 2.00 -6.69
CA VAL A 452 -0.95 0.57 -7.00
C VAL A 452 -2.24 -0.08 -6.47
N SER A 453 -2.81 -1.02 -7.23
CA SER A 453 -3.96 -1.79 -6.77
C SER A 453 -3.62 -2.56 -5.50
N ILE A 454 -4.42 -2.39 -4.45
CA ILE A 454 -4.20 -3.04 -3.15
C ILE A 454 -4.44 -4.55 -3.32
N LYS A 455 -3.46 -5.37 -2.94
CA LYS A 455 -3.64 -6.83 -2.79
C LYS A 455 -4.31 -7.17 -1.47
N GLU A 456 -4.98 -8.32 -1.38
CA GLU A 456 -5.69 -8.77 -0.17
C GLU A 456 -4.79 -8.76 1.09
N ASN A 457 -3.52 -9.15 0.94
CA ASN A 457 -2.53 -9.19 2.01
C ASN A 457 -1.96 -7.80 2.40
N GLN A 458 -2.23 -6.74 1.63
CA GLN A 458 -1.77 -5.35 1.85
C GLN A 458 -2.76 -4.55 2.71
N SER A 459 -2.98 -5.03 3.93
CA SER A 459 -3.98 -4.52 4.86
C SER A 459 -3.51 -3.30 5.68
N LEU A 460 -2.22 -2.94 5.64
CA LEU A 460 -1.62 -1.92 6.51
C LEU A 460 -1.34 -0.61 5.76
N THR A 461 -1.24 0.50 6.52
CA THR A 461 -0.82 1.79 5.99
C THR A 461 0.31 2.40 6.81
N PHE A 462 1.23 3.09 6.13
CA PHE A 462 2.38 3.77 6.76
C PHE A 462 1.96 4.69 7.93
N PRO A 463 0.97 5.59 7.74
CA PRO A 463 0.56 6.50 8.82
C PRO A 463 0.02 5.82 10.06
N GLU A 464 -0.75 4.73 9.92
CA GLU A 464 -1.34 4.04 11.07
C GLU A 464 -0.30 3.27 11.86
N PHE A 465 0.69 2.67 11.19
CA PHE A 465 1.80 1.99 11.88
C PHE A 465 2.68 3.00 12.63
N VAL A 466 3.05 4.12 11.99
CA VAL A 466 3.80 5.22 12.64
C VAL A 466 3.03 5.76 13.85
N ASN A 467 1.71 5.92 13.72
CA ASN A 467 0.85 6.32 14.84
C ASN A 467 0.89 5.27 15.97
N GLY A 468 0.80 3.99 15.66
CA GLY A 468 0.94 2.89 16.62
C GLY A 468 2.27 2.93 17.39
N LEU A 469 3.40 3.05 16.68
CA LEU A 469 4.73 3.15 17.30
C LEU A 469 4.83 4.36 18.23
N THR A 470 4.37 5.53 17.76
CA THR A 470 4.39 6.78 18.54
C THR A 470 3.51 6.70 19.79
N ARG A 471 2.33 6.07 19.68
CA ARG A 471 1.36 5.93 20.79
C ARG A 471 1.77 4.87 21.81
N SER A 472 2.43 3.79 21.36
CA SER A 472 2.92 2.72 22.25
C SER A 472 4.02 3.16 23.20
N THR A 473 4.72 4.25 22.87
CA THR A 473 5.90 4.75 23.60
C THR A 473 7.09 3.79 23.63
N LEU A 474 7.06 2.68 22.87
CA LEU A 474 8.15 1.68 22.78
C LEU A 474 9.51 2.31 22.45
N ILE A 475 9.51 3.30 21.56
CA ILE A 475 10.68 4.02 21.06
C ILE A 475 10.81 5.43 21.64
N GLY A 476 10.11 5.69 22.73
CA GLY A 476 10.13 6.97 23.44
C GLY A 476 8.85 7.78 23.32
N ARG A 477 8.80 8.85 24.13
CA ARG A 477 7.67 9.79 24.19
C ARG A 477 8.17 11.21 24.39
N VAL A 478 7.51 12.17 23.77
CA VAL A 478 7.85 13.59 23.95
C VAL A 478 7.30 14.07 25.30
N LEU A 479 8.18 14.53 26.18
CA LEU A 479 7.86 15.25 27.41
C LEU A 479 7.96 16.77 27.15
N HIS A 480 6.95 17.51 27.61
CA HIS A 480 6.88 18.99 27.63
C HIS A 480 7.69 19.71 26.54
N LYS A 481 7.30 19.57 25.26
CA LYS A 481 7.83 20.28 24.07
C LYS A 481 9.36 20.35 23.90
N SER A 482 10.17 19.68 24.72
CA SER A 482 11.62 19.94 24.79
C SER A 482 12.49 18.71 25.03
N GLN A 483 11.92 17.57 25.44
CA GLN A 483 12.71 16.36 25.67
C GLN A 483 12.02 15.10 25.12
N LEU A 484 12.80 14.22 24.50
CA LEU A 484 12.37 12.86 24.17
C LEU A 484 12.78 11.95 25.32
N ALA A 485 11.80 11.46 26.09
CA ALA A 485 12.05 10.43 27.09
C ALA A 485 12.22 9.07 26.41
N PRO A 486 13.19 8.26 26.83
CA PRO A 486 13.42 6.94 26.26
C PRO A 486 12.23 6.02 26.57
N GLY A 487 11.89 5.18 25.59
CA GLY A 487 10.96 4.07 25.74
C GLY A 487 11.70 2.75 25.96
N PRO A 488 10.99 1.66 26.30
CA PRO A 488 11.61 0.36 26.63
C PRO A 488 12.60 -0.17 25.58
N LEU A 489 12.41 0.15 24.30
CA LEU A 489 13.29 -0.29 23.20
C LEU A 489 14.31 0.78 22.77
N SER A 490 14.40 1.90 23.49
CA SER A 490 15.40 2.95 23.23
C SER A 490 16.79 2.51 23.69
N ALA A 491 17.79 2.80 22.86
CA ALA A 491 19.21 2.59 23.11
C ALA A 491 19.96 3.93 23.14
N ALA A 492 21.30 3.90 23.16
CA ALA A 492 22.10 5.13 23.32
C ALA A 492 22.00 6.09 22.13
N THR A 493 21.78 5.57 20.91
CA THR A 493 21.57 6.38 19.70
C THR A 493 20.27 6.00 18.98
N ASP A 494 19.84 6.83 18.03
CA ASP A 494 18.65 6.55 17.20
C ASP A 494 18.88 5.34 16.30
N GLU A 495 20.09 5.14 15.78
CA GLU A 495 20.48 3.99 14.97
C GLU A 495 20.45 2.69 15.78
N GLN A 496 20.97 2.72 17.01
CA GLN A 496 20.90 1.57 17.91
C GLN A 496 19.46 1.28 18.35
N THR A 497 18.66 2.33 18.59
CA THR A 497 17.23 2.19 18.89
C THR A 497 16.49 1.55 17.72
N LEU A 498 16.78 1.98 16.48
CA LEU A 498 16.23 1.42 15.25
C LEU A 498 16.53 -0.08 15.15
N ALA A 499 17.80 -0.48 15.34
CA ALA A 499 18.21 -1.88 15.26
C ALA A 499 17.56 -2.75 16.34
N ARG A 500 17.56 -2.28 17.59
CA ARG A 500 16.97 -2.97 18.75
C ARG A 500 15.46 -3.13 18.60
N ALA A 501 14.75 -2.03 18.31
CA ALA A 501 13.31 -2.05 18.12
C ALA A 501 12.91 -2.93 16.93
N LYS A 502 13.65 -2.87 15.82
CA LYS A 502 13.43 -3.76 14.67
C LYS A 502 13.46 -5.22 15.09
N ARG A 503 14.53 -5.64 15.79
CA ARG A 503 14.72 -7.04 16.21
C ARG A 503 13.61 -7.52 17.13
N VAL A 504 13.28 -6.75 18.18
CA VAL A 504 12.29 -7.16 19.17
C VAL A 504 10.87 -7.18 18.59
N ILE A 505 10.49 -6.14 17.82
CA ILE A 505 9.15 -6.04 17.22
C ILE A 505 8.96 -7.13 16.15
N ASN A 506 9.94 -7.36 15.26
CA ASN A 506 9.83 -8.43 14.26
C ASN A 506 9.70 -9.82 14.91
N ALA A 507 10.45 -10.08 15.97
CA ALA A 507 10.36 -11.36 16.68
C ALA A 507 8.99 -11.52 17.35
N TYR A 508 8.47 -10.49 18.04
CA TYR A 508 7.12 -10.51 18.62
C TYR A 508 6.05 -10.82 17.56
N PHE A 509 6.03 -10.08 16.46
CA PHE A 509 5.02 -10.29 15.41
C PHE A 509 5.24 -11.56 14.60
N SER A 510 6.45 -12.11 14.57
CA SER A 510 6.69 -13.43 13.99
C SER A 510 5.99 -14.51 14.82
N GLU A 511 6.04 -14.44 16.16
CA GLU A 511 5.29 -15.38 17.02
C GLU A 511 3.77 -15.27 16.80
N ILE A 512 3.25 -14.04 16.63
CA ILE A 512 1.82 -13.83 16.32
C ILE A 512 1.44 -14.41 14.95
N ARG A 513 2.27 -14.19 13.92
CA ARG A 513 2.06 -14.79 12.59
C ARG A 513 2.13 -16.31 12.65
N ASP A 514 3.16 -16.84 13.29
CA ASP A 514 3.49 -18.26 13.28
C ASP A 514 2.46 -19.07 14.11
N ALA A 515 1.74 -18.42 15.03
CA ALA A 515 0.59 -19.02 15.71
C ALA A 515 -0.57 -19.40 14.77
N HIS A 516 -0.84 -18.59 13.73
CA HIS A 516 -1.82 -18.94 12.69
C HIS A 516 -1.51 -18.23 11.35
N PRO A 517 -0.64 -18.80 10.50
CA PRO A 517 -0.17 -18.14 9.28
C PRO A 517 -1.29 -17.74 8.32
N ASP A 518 -2.30 -18.59 8.11
CA ASP A 518 -3.36 -18.32 7.13
C ASP A 518 -4.21 -17.09 7.52
N ARG A 519 -4.57 -16.94 8.80
CA ARG A 519 -5.25 -15.74 9.31
C ARG A 519 -4.38 -14.49 9.19
N TRP A 520 -3.07 -14.62 9.39
CA TRP A 520 -2.16 -13.50 9.15
C TRP A 520 -2.15 -13.09 7.68
N GLU A 521 -2.11 -14.07 6.76
CA GLU A 521 -2.13 -13.82 5.31
C GLU A 521 -3.43 -13.17 4.84
N LEU A 522 -4.59 -13.60 5.34
CA LEU A 522 -5.92 -13.08 5.01
C LEU A 522 -6.15 -11.61 5.43
N GLY A 523 -5.29 -11.04 6.28
CA GLY A 523 -5.29 -9.61 6.59
C GLY A 523 -6.64 -9.08 7.07
N ARG A 524 -7.32 -8.29 6.23
CA ARG A 524 -8.61 -7.64 6.57
C ARG A 524 -9.76 -8.60 6.80
N ASP A 525 -9.68 -9.80 6.24
CA ASP A 525 -10.75 -10.79 6.32
C ASP A 525 -10.66 -11.64 7.59
N ALA A 526 -9.46 -11.70 8.20
CA ALA A 526 -9.21 -12.44 9.43
C ALA A 526 -8.90 -11.56 10.66
N TYR A 527 -8.90 -10.22 10.52
CA TYR A 527 -8.82 -9.25 11.62
C TYR A 527 -7.52 -9.23 12.45
N ILE A 528 -6.52 -10.06 12.13
CA ILE A 528 -5.25 -10.14 12.87
C ILE A 528 -4.26 -9.10 12.35
N CYS A 529 -3.77 -9.29 11.11
CA CYS A 529 -2.86 -8.34 10.47
C CYS A 529 -3.65 -7.18 9.85
N VAL A 530 -4.15 -6.25 10.67
CA VAL A 530 -4.87 -5.04 10.25
C VAL A 530 -4.41 -3.83 11.04
N ASN A 531 -4.58 -2.62 10.52
CA ASN A 531 -4.12 -1.39 11.19
C ASN A 531 -4.54 -1.30 12.68
N PRO A 532 -5.81 -1.52 13.07
CA PRO A 532 -6.18 -1.52 14.49
C PRO A 532 -5.48 -2.60 15.32
N GLY A 533 -5.37 -3.82 14.78
CA GLY A 533 -4.70 -4.95 15.44
C GLY A 533 -3.22 -4.69 15.65
N ILE A 534 -2.49 -4.23 14.63
CA ILE A 534 -1.07 -3.88 14.77
C ILE A 534 -0.86 -2.79 15.81
N ARG A 535 -1.70 -1.75 15.80
CA ARG A 535 -1.63 -0.68 16.80
C ARG A 535 -1.89 -1.19 18.22
N ALA A 536 -2.88 -2.07 18.39
CA ALA A 536 -3.20 -2.69 19.66
C ALA A 536 -2.07 -3.62 20.17
N HIS A 537 -1.48 -4.42 19.28
CA HIS A 537 -0.33 -5.25 19.59
C HIS A 537 0.91 -4.44 19.99
N LEU A 538 1.15 -3.27 19.38
CA LEU A 538 2.24 -2.38 19.79
C LEU A 538 2.00 -1.79 21.20
N LEU A 539 0.75 -1.45 21.54
CA LEU A 539 0.39 -1.06 22.90
C LEU A 539 0.61 -2.23 23.88
N LEU A 540 0.15 -3.43 23.51
CA LEU A 540 0.33 -4.64 24.32
C LEU A 540 1.81 -4.94 24.57
N LEU A 541 2.64 -4.85 23.53
CA LEU A 541 4.08 -5.07 23.66
C LEU A 541 4.71 -4.11 24.68
N SER A 542 4.25 -2.85 24.72
CA SER A 542 4.70 -1.89 25.73
C SER A 542 4.33 -2.33 27.15
N ASP A 543 3.07 -2.71 27.38
CA ASP A 543 2.59 -3.21 28.68
C ASP A 543 3.32 -4.49 29.10
N ILE A 544 3.62 -5.39 28.17
CA ILE A 544 4.40 -6.61 28.43
C ILE A 544 5.81 -6.27 28.89
N LEU A 545 6.50 -5.33 28.22
CA LEU A 545 7.87 -4.95 28.61
C LEU A 545 7.89 -4.26 29.98
N ILE A 546 6.89 -3.43 30.28
CA ILE A 546 6.72 -2.82 31.61
C ILE A 546 6.48 -3.90 32.67
N TYR A 547 5.56 -4.83 32.39
CA TYR A 547 5.28 -5.96 33.28
C TYR A 547 6.52 -6.81 33.56
N ILE A 548 7.28 -7.18 32.52
CA ILE A 548 8.51 -7.97 32.66
C ILE A 548 9.53 -7.23 33.53
N SER A 549 9.67 -5.92 33.33
CA SER A 549 10.58 -5.10 34.13
C SER A 549 10.19 -5.09 35.62
N PHE A 550 8.91 -4.89 35.93
CA PHE A 550 8.40 -4.88 37.30
C PHE A 550 8.42 -6.26 37.96
N LYS A 551 7.88 -7.29 37.29
CA LYS A 551 7.69 -8.63 37.86
C LYS A 551 9.01 -9.40 38.00
N HIS A 552 9.92 -9.26 37.03
CA HIS A 552 11.16 -10.01 36.99
C HIS A 552 12.39 -9.18 37.38
N GLY A 553 12.22 -7.90 37.71
CA GLY A 553 13.34 -6.99 37.99
C GLY A 553 14.28 -6.80 36.81
N LEU A 554 13.79 -7.02 35.58
CA LEU A 554 14.59 -6.91 34.37
C LEU A 554 14.74 -5.44 33.98
N ASP A 555 15.96 -4.93 33.95
CA ASP A 555 16.25 -3.67 33.28
C ASP A 555 16.22 -3.87 31.77
N VAL A 556 15.07 -3.52 31.16
CA VAL A 556 14.83 -3.68 29.72
C VAL A 556 15.75 -2.77 28.89
N HIS A 557 16.31 -1.69 29.45
CA HIS A 557 17.28 -0.86 28.73
C HIS A 557 18.67 -1.53 28.69
N ALA A 558 19.07 -2.21 29.77
CA ALA A 558 20.37 -2.84 29.88
C ALA A 558 20.42 -4.27 29.30
N ALA A 559 19.30 -4.99 29.26
CA ALA A 559 19.25 -6.36 28.78
C ALA A 559 19.57 -6.49 27.28
N ASP A 560 20.14 -7.62 26.84
CA ASP A 560 20.26 -7.91 25.40
C ASP A 560 18.91 -8.37 24.82
N GLU A 561 18.76 -8.31 23.48
CA GLU A 561 17.48 -8.62 22.85
C GLU A 561 17.06 -10.09 23.02
N ASN A 562 18.00 -11.04 23.12
CA ASN A 562 17.63 -12.44 23.31
C ASN A 562 17.04 -12.68 24.70
N THR A 563 17.59 -12.03 25.72
CA THR A 563 17.03 -12.07 27.08
C THR A 563 15.62 -11.48 27.11
N ILE A 564 15.41 -10.30 26.51
CA ILE A 564 14.07 -9.69 26.40
C ILE A 564 13.10 -10.64 25.70
N LEU A 565 13.50 -11.21 24.56
CA LEU A 565 12.67 -12.14 23.80
C LEU A 565 12.34 -13.42 24.58
N GLY A 566 13.28 -13.94 25.39
CA GLY A 566 13.04 -15.09 26.24
C GLY A 566 11.93 -14.87 27.26
N HIS A 567 11.88 -13.69 27.89
CA HIS A 567 10.78 -13.34 28.82
C HIS A 567 9.48 -13.03 28.08
N LEU A 568 9.56 -12.25 27.01
CA LEU A 568 8.41 -11.88 26.18
C LEU A 568 7.67 -13.12 25.67
N LYS A 569 8.39 -14.12 25.16
CA LYS A 569 7.79 -15.39 24.68
C LYS A 569 6.96 -16.09 25.74
N LYS A 570 7.37 -16.07 27.01
CA LYS A 570 6.61 -16.69 28.11
C LYS A 570 5.29 -15.97 28.37
N VAL A 571 5.28 -14.64 28.28
CA VAL A 571 4.07 -13.82 28.54
C VAL A 571 3.05 -13.95 27.41
N ILE A 572 3.49 -14.10 26.15
CA ILE A 572 2.57 -14.15 25.00
C ILE A 572 1.97 -15.54 24.70
N VAL A 573 2.42 -16.60 25.39
CA VAL A 573 1.94 -17.98 25.17
C VAL A 573 0.41 -18.10 25.22
N PRO A 574 -0.34 -17.47 26.16
CA PRO A 574 -1.79 -17.54 26.16
C PRO A 574 -2.40 -16.95 24.88
N LEU A 575 -1.82 -15.85 24.39
CA LEU A 575 -2.27 -15.17 23.19
C LEU A 575 -2.00 -15.98 21.93
N THR A 576 -0.79 -16.51 21.75
CA THR A 576 -0.46 -17.35 20.59
C THR A 576 -1.27 -18.64 20.59
N SER A 577 -1.51 -19.24 21.77
CA SER A 577 -2.36 -20.42 21.90
C SER A 577 -3.80 -20.12 21.49
N TYR A 578 -4.37 -19.00 21.97
CA TYR A 578 -5.71 -18.56 21.57
C TYR A 578 -5.82 -18.36 20.06
N LEU A 579 -4.87 -17.66 19.43
CA LEU A 579 -4.90 -17.41 17.99
C LEU A 579 -4.82 -18.70 17.16
N ALA A 580 -4.08 -19.71 17.65
CA ALA A 580 -3.96 -21.01 17.02
C ALA A 580 -5.24 -21.85 17.11
N THR A 581 -6.01 -21.75 18.20
CA THR A 581 -7.15 -22.66 18.46
C THR A 581 -8.53 -22.03 18.33
N ALA A 582 -8.65 -20.70 18.42
CA ALA A 582 -9.93 -20.00 18.35
C ALA A 582 -10.64 -20.25 17.00
N SER A 583 -11.96 -20.28 16.97
CA SER A 583 -12.73 -20.34 15.72
C SER A 583 -12.74 -18.99 15.00
N ASP A 584 -13.09 -18.96 13.71
CA ASP A 584 -13.21 -17.70 12.97
C ASP A 584 -14.30 -16.79 13.55
N THR A 585 -15.36 -17.39 14.14
CA THR A 585 -16.40 -16.66 14.88
C THR A 585 -15.83 -16.00 16.12
N ASP A 586 -15.04 -16.72 16.92
CA ASP A 586 -14.42 -16.15 18.13
C ASP A 586 -13.45 -15.01 17.80
N ILE A 587 -12.69 -15.15 16.72
CA ILE A 587 -11.80 -14.09 16.22
C ILE A 587 -12.63 -12.87 15.78
N SER A 588 -13.67 -13.09 14.98
CA SER A 588 -14.55 -12.02 14.53
C SER A 588 -15.20 -11.29 15.71
N ASP A 589 -15.76 -12.00 16.67
CA ASP A 589 -16.47 -11.39 17.80
C ASP A 589 -15.55 -10.52 18.67
N ARG A 590 -14.29 -10.92 18.86
CA ARG A 590 -13.32 -10.15 19.66
C ARG A 590 -12.62 -9.04 18.86
N PHE A 591 -12.34 -9.25 17.58
CA PHE A 591 -11.40 -8.42 16.83
C PHE A 591 -11.99 -7.69 15.63
N SER A 592 -13.28 -7.87 15.33
CA SER A 592 -13.92 -7.26 14.15
C SER A 592 -14.29 -5.79 14.26
N ARG A 593 -14.19 -5.14 15.44
CA ARG A 593 -14.60 -3.74 15.60
C ARG A 593 -13.58 -2.78 14.98
N ARG A 594 -13.96 -2.07 13.89
CA ARG A 594 -12.98 -1.51 12.93
C ARG A 594 -12.73 0.00 12.96
N PHE A 595 -13.38 0.82 13.79
CA PHE A 595 -13.37 2.27 13.56
C PHE A 595 -12.78 3.13 14.68
N GLY A 596 -11.80 3.94 14.29
CA GLY A 596 -11.20 5.00 15.11
C GLY A 596 -10.36 4.49 16.28
N GLU A 597 -9.89 5.45 17.10
CA GLU A 597 -9.10 5.16 18.31
C GLU A 597 -9.84 4.24 19.29
N GLY A 598 -11.17 4.34 19.35
CA GLY A 598 -12.00 3.49 20.19
C GLY A 598 -11.90 2.00 19.84
N GLY A 599 -11.80 1.65 18.55
CA GLY A 599 -11.62 0.27 18.12
C GLY A 599 -10.24 -0.29 18.47
N VAL A 600 -9.19 0.55 18.43
CA VAL A 600 -7.83 0.13 18.83
C VAL A 600 -7.77 -0.19 20.32
N VAL A 601 -8.38 0.64 21.16
CA VAL A 601 -8.45 0.42 22.61
C VAL A 601 -9.24 -0.85 22.93
N ASP A 602 -10.37 -1.09 22.26
CA ASP A 602 -11.17 -2.29 22.47
C ASP A 602 -10.41 -3.57 22.07
N TYR A 603 -9.73 -3.54 20.92
CA TYR A 603 -8.86 -4.63 20.47
C TYR A 603 -7.74 -4.89 21.49
N PHE A 604 -7.07 -3.83 21.95
CA PHE A 604 -6.03 -3.91 22.97
C PHE A 604 -6.55 -4.52 24.28
N ASP A 605 -7.73 -4.10 24.77
CA ASP A 605 -8.33 -4.66 25.98
C ASP A 605 -8.65 -6.16 25.81
N HIS A 606 -9.08 -6.61 24.62
CA HIS A 606 -9.26 -8.04 24.34
C HIS A 606 -7.94 -8.82 24.37
N LEU A 607 -6.87 -8.27 23.80
CA LEU A 607 -5.54 -8.87 23.86
C LEU A 607 -5.04 -8.98 25.31
N CYS A 608 -5.18 -7.91 26.10
CA CYS A 608 -4.81 -7.91 27.51
C CYS A 608 -5.63 -8.90 28.33
N SER A 609 -6.93 -9.02 28.06
CA SER A 609 -7.82 -9.96 28.76
C SER A 609 -7.38 -11.41 28.58
N ILE A 610 -6.99 -11.81 27.37
CA ILE A 610 -6.50 -13.18 27.09
C ILE A 610 -5.27 -13.52 27.94
N ILE A 611 -4.34 -12.57 28.08
CA ILE A 611 -3.13 -12.77 28.90
C ILE A 611 -3.49 -12.73 30.39
N HIS A 612 -4.30 -11.75 30.82
CA HIS A 612 -4.71 -11.56 32.21
C HIS A 612 -5.47 -12.76 32.78
N GLU A 613 -6.30 -13.43 31.98
CA GLU A 613 -7.00 -14.66 32.38
C GLU A 613 -6.04 -15.79 32.78
N SER A 614 -4.87 -15.87 32.15
CA SER A 614 -3.83 -16.86 32.47
C SER A 614 -2.77 -16.34 33.45
N ILE A 615 -2.58 -15.01 33.50
CA ILE A 615 -1.58 -14.32 34.32
C ILE A 615 -2.30 -13.17 35.05
N PRO A 616 -2.97 -13.42 36.19
CA PRO A 616 -3.82 -12.44 36.86
C PRO A 616 -3.10 -11.16 37.31
N GLU A 617 -1.78 -11.20 37.51
CA GLU A 617 -0.99 -10.00 37.81
C GLU A 617 -0.64 -9.13 36.59
N PHE A 618 -0.98 -9.55 35.37
CA PHE A 618 -0.71 -8.80 34.14
C PHE A 618 -1.81 -7.78 33.85
N GLY A 619 -1.43 -6.53 33.54
CA GLY A 619 -2.35 -5.50 33.05
C GLY A 619 -2.06 -4.12 33.63
N SER A 620 -2.11 -3.09 32.79
CA SER A 620 -2.03 -1.69 33.24
C SER A 620 -3.25 -1.28 34.07
N THR A 621 -3.07 -0.30 34.95
CA THR A 621 -4.16 0.26 35.77
C THR A 621 -5.33 0.71 34.89
N GLU A 622 -5.04 1.39 33.79
CA GLU A 622 -6.06 1.88 32.87
C GLU A 622 -6.85 0.74 32.21
N PHE A 623 -6.20 -0.38 31.87
CA PHE A 623 -6.87 -1.58 31.36
C PHE A 623 -7.77 -2.20 32.44
N LEU A 624 -7.25 -2.38 33.65
CA LEU A 624 -8.00 -2.98 34.76
C LEU A 624 -9.24 -2.15 35.13
N GLU A 625 -9.13 -0.83 35.12
CA GLU A 625 -10.28 0.06 35.31
C GLU A 625 -11.34 -0.09 34.22
N ARG A 626 -10.92 -0.18 32.94
CA ARG A 626 -11.87 -0.40 31.82
C ARG A 626 -12.52 -1.78 31.89
N LEU A 627 -11.76 -2.80 32.28
CA LEU A 627 -12.26 -4.16 32.47
C LEU A 627 -13.32 -4.21 33.59
N ALA A 628 -13.08 -3.50 34.71
CA ALA A 628 -14.04 -3.39 35.80
C ALA A 628 -15.33 -2.68 35.36
N ARG A 629 -15.25 -1.57 34.62
CA ARG A 629 -16.43 -0.85 34.10
C ARG A 629 -17.27 -1.70 33.14
N LYS A 630 -16.62 -2.51 32.29
CA LYS A 630 -17.34 -3.43 31.36
C LYS A 630 -18.13 -4.52 32.10
N LYS A 631 -17.73 -4.87 33.33
CA LYS A 631 -18.42 -5.86 34.18
C LYS A 631 -19.51 -5.26 35.08
N ASP A 632 -19.76 -3.95 35.03
CA ASP A 632 -20.81 -3.29 35.82
C ASP A 632 -22.18 -3.48 35.17
N ASP A 633 -23.07 -4.24 35.82
CA ASP A 633 -24.42 -4.55 35.35
C ASP A 633 -25.27 -3.30 35.06
N ARG A 634 -24.98 -2.16 35.72
CA ARG A 634 -25.66 -0.88 35.48
C ARG A 634 -25.48 -0.40 34.05
N VAL A 635 -24.36 -0.74 33.40
CA VAL A 635 -24.09 -0.35 32.00
C VAL A 635 -25.09 -1.01 31.05
N ASN A 636 -25.32 -2.32 31.19
CA ASN A 636 -26.24 -3.06 30.34
C ASN A 636 -27.69 -2.60 30.54
N GLN A 637 -28.10 -2.41 31.79
CA GLN A 637 -29.43 -1.87 32.10
C GLN A 637 -29.63 -0.46 31.51
N THR A 638 -28.63 0.41 31.62
CA THR A 638 -28.70 1.78 31.10
C THR A 638 -28.74 1.80 29.57
N HIS A 639 -28.00 0.92 28.88
CA HIS A 639 -28.11 0.75 27.42
C HIS A 639 -29.54 0.41 27.01
N GLN A 640 -30.15 -0.58 27.65
CA GLN A 640 -31.52 -1.00 27.36
C GLN A 640 -32.52 0.13 27.63
N ASP A 641 -32.37 0.85 28.74
CA ASP A 641 -33.25 1.95 29.11
C ASP A 641 -33.18 3.11 28.09
N ILE A 642 -31.99 3.47 27.60
CA ILE A 642 -31.83 4.53 26.58
C ILE A 642 -32.47 4.13 25.25
N ILE A 643 -32.23 2.89 24.80
CA ILE A 643 -32.80 2.37 23.55
C ILE A 643 -34.33 2.42 23.64
N LYS A 644 -34.88 1.90 24.75
CA LYS A 644 -36.32 1.84 24.97
C LYS A 644 -36.96 3.23 25.04
N ILE A 645 -36.41 4.14 25.84
CA ILE A 645 -36.92 5.52 25.92
C ILE A 645 -36.86 6.22 24.56
N SER A 646 -35.78 6.03 23.80
CA SER A 646 -35.64 6.64 22.46
C SER A 646 -36.69 6.11 21.48
N GLN A 647 -36.99 4.81 21.54
CA GLN A 647 -38.06 4.18 20.75
C GLN A 647 -39.43 4.69 21.17
N ASP A 648 -39.73 4.70 22.46
CA ASP A 648 -41.03 5.14 23.00
C ASP A 648 -41.30 6.63 22.68
N ILE A 649 -40.26 7.49 22.71
CA ILE A 649 -40.36 8.90 22.28
C ILE A 649 -40.77 8.98 20.81
N SER A 650 -40.06 8.27 19.94
CA SER A 650 -40.33 8.24 18.50
C SER A 650 -41.76 7.77 18.22
N ASP A 651 -42.11 6.60 18.75
CA ASP A 651 -43.39 5.95 18.49
C ASP A 651 -44.57 6.78 18.99
N TYR A 652 -44.43 7.39 20.17
CA TYR A 652 -45.45 8.28 20.71
C TYR A 652 -45.66 9.52 19.83
N ILE A 653 -44.57 10.20 19.45
CA ILE A 653 -44.67 11.43 18.64
C ILE A 653 -45.31 11.12 17.29
N ILE A 654 -44.82 10.10 16.58
CA ILE A 654 -45.35 9.73 15.28
C ILE A 654 -46.82 9.31 15.38
N THR A 655 -47.19 8.54 16.40
CA THR A 655 -48.58 8.15 16.64
C THR A 655 -49.48 9.36 16.87
N LYS A 656 -49.06 10.31 17.71
CA LYS A 656 -49.84 11.52 18.00
C LYS A 656 -49.97 12.48 16.82
N LEU A 657 -48.94 12.62 16.00
CA LEU A 657 -49.04 13.38 14.76
C LEU A 657 -50.04 12.73 13.80
N LYS A 658 -49.99 11.40 13.64
CA LYS A 658 -50.94 10.65 12.82
C LYS A 658 -52.39 10.78 13.33
N GLU A 659 -52.58 10.72 14.65
CA GLU A 659 -53.90 10.92 15.28
C GLU A 659 -54.47 12.32 15.04
N LYS A 660 -53.62 13.36 15.07
CA LYS A 660 -54.05 14.75 14.96
C LYS A 660 -54.28 15.21 13.51
N TYR A 661 -53.38 14.83 12.61
CA TYR A 661 -53.33 15.37 11.24
C TYR A 661 -53.79 14.36 10.17
N GLY A 662 -53.95 13.08 10.53
CA GLY A 662 -54.41 12.03 9.64
C GLY A 662 -53.31 11.37 8.81
N THR A 663 -53.59 10.17 8.30
CA THR A 663 -52.62 9.32 7.57
C THR A 663 -52.76 9.36 6.05
N GLY A 664 -53.65 10.21 5.54
CA GLY A 664 -53.85 10.45 4.11
C GLY A 664 -52.65 11.11 3.43
N GLU A 665 -52.73 11.27 2.11
CA GLU A 665 -51.74 11.97 1.30
C GLU A 665 -52.29 13.31 0.82
N ASP A 666 -51.43 14.30 0.67
CA ASP A 666 -51.75 15.56 0.00
C ASP A 666 -51.56 15.47 -1.52
N GLU A 667 -51.79 16.58 -2.24
CA GLU A 667 -51.68 16.65 -3.71
C GLU A 667 -50.27 16.34 -4.24
N SER A 668 -49.24 16.38 -3.39
CA SER A 668 -47.86 16.05 -3.73
C SER A 668 -47.51 14.58 -3.50
N GLY A 669 -48.43 13.79 -2.94
CA GLY A 669 -48.22 12.39 -2.55
C GLY A 669 -47.52 12.23 -1.20
N GLU A 670 -47.34 13.32 -0.44
CA GLU A 670 -46.73 13.28 0.89
C GLU A 670 -47.79 13.07 1.98
N LYS A 671 -47.41 12.43 3.08
CA LYS A 671 -48.35 12.16 4.18
C LYS A 671 -48.77 13.46 4.86
N VAL A 672 -50.07 13.67 5.06
CA VAL A 672 -50.61 14.91 5.64
C VAL A 672 -50.02 15.19 7.03
N TRP A 673 -49.89 14.18 7.89
CA TRP A 673 -49.24 14.35 9.19
C TRP A 673 -47.75 14.69 9.12
N TRP A 674 -47.06 14.31 8.05
CA TRP A 674 -45.66 14.67 7.83
C TRP A 674 -45.53 16.13 7.41
N GLU A 675 -46.38 16.58 6.49
CA GLU A 675 -46.32 17.96 6.00
C GLU A 675 -46.85 18.97 7.01
N GLN A 676 -48.00 18.71 7.62
CA GLN A 676 -48.64 19.63 8.58
C GLN A 676 -48.13 19.45 10.02
N GLY A 677 -47.76 18.23 10.41
CA GLY A 677 -47.31 17.92 11.76
C GLY A 677 -45.82 18.21 12.01
N ILE A 678 -45.02 18.42 10.96
CA ILE A 678 -43.60 18.75 11.06
C ILE A 678 -43.33 20.06 10.30
N GLU A 679 -43.53 21.20 10.97
CA GLU A 679 -43.23 22.52 10.37
C GLU A 679 -41.72 22.83 10.33
N SER A 680 -40.92 22.12 11.13
CA SER A 680 -39.47 22.30 11.19
C SER A 680 -38.79 21.83 9.89
N GLN A 681 -38.48 22.79 9.02
CA GLN A 681 -37.74 22.54 7.79
C GLN A 681 -36.39 21.86 8.05
N LYS A 682 -35.72 22.25 9.14
CA LYS A 682 -34.46 21.65 9.59
C LYS A 682 -34.60 20.14 9.88
N ALA A 683 -35.71 19.72 10.50
CA ALA A 683 -35.95 18.30 10.78
C ALA A 683 -36.21 17.51 9.49
N LYS A 684 -36.98 18.08 8.54
CA LYS A 684 -37.22 17.49 7.21
C LYS A 684 -35.91 17.34 6.41
N GLU A 685 -35.08 18.38 6.37
CA GLU A 685 -33.77 18.37 5.69
C GLU A 685 -32.79 17.36 6.31
N ASN A 686 -32.72 17.32 7.65
CA ASN A 686 -31.87 16.35 8.36
C ASN A 686 -32.26 14.90 8.05
N SER A 687 -33.57 14.60 8.09
CA SER A 687 -34.11 13.28 7.72
C SER A 687 -33.78 12.95 6.26
N TYR A 688 -34.01 13.88 5.32
CA TYR A 688 -33.72 13.66 3.90
C TYR A 688 -32.24 13.40 3.62
N LYS A 689 -31.34 14.16 4.26
CA LYS A 689 -29.90 13.95 4.14
C LYS A 689 -29.49 12.55 4.61
N ARG A 690 -29.98 12.11 5.77
CA ARG A 690 -29.71 10.76 6.30
C ARG A 690 -30.34 9.65 5.43
N TYR A 691 -31.48 9.91 4.81
CA TYR A 691 -32.11 9.03 3.83
C TYR A 691 -31.25 8.84 2.57
N LEU A 692 -30.58 9.90 2.10
CA LEU A 692 -29.65 9.81 0.96
C LEU A 692 -28.33 9.08 1.31
N GLU A 693 -27.88 9.19 2.56
CA GLU A 693 -26.69 8.51 3.08
C GLU A 693 -26.91 7.01 3.36
N GLY A 694 -28.16 6.52 3.35
CA GLY A 694 -28.53 5.13 3.62
C GLY A 694 -28.20 4.14 2.47
N LEU A 695 -28.13 2.84 2.80
CA LEU A 695 -27.91 1.76 1.83
C LEU A 695 -29.03 1.74 0.77
N LYS A 696 -28.67 1.69 -0.51
CA LYS A 696 -29.62 1.78 -1.64
C LYS A 696 -30.71 0.71 -1.62
N ASP A 697 -30.42 -0.45 -1.02
CA ASP A 697 -31.22 -1.67 -1.13
C ASP A 697 -32.19 -1.86 0.06
N LYS A 698 -32.13 -0.98 1.07
CA LYS A 698 -32.92 -1.06 2.32
C LYS A 698 -33.38 0.32 2.81
N LYS A 699 -34.10 1.07 1.97
CA LYS A 699 -34.63 2.37 2.36
C LYS A 699 -35.87 2.23 3.25
N LEU A 700 -35.88 2.94 4.38
CA LEU A 700 -36.99 2.98 5.33
C LEU A 700 -37.90 4.20 5.04
N PRO A 701 -39.08 4.30 5.67
CA PRO A 701 -39.89 5.52 5.67
C PRO A 701 -39.12 6.73 6.24
N ARG A 702 -39.47 7.95 5.82
CA ARG A 702 -38.72 9.18 6.16
C ARG A 702 -38.63 9.44 7.67
N GLU A 703 -39.66 9.04 8.41
CA GLU A 703 -39.69 9.18 9.86
C GLU A 703 -38.66 8.33 10.59
N ALA A 704 -38.18 7.23 9.97
CA ALA A 704 -37.14 6.39 10.55
C ALA A 704 -35.77 7.09 10.59
N TYR A 705 -35.62 8.25 9.93
CA TYR A 705 -34.38 9.03 9.87
C TYR A 705 -34.40 10.29 10.75
N LEU A 706 -35.47 10.49 11.53
CA LEU A 706 -35.54 11.52 12.56
C LEU A 706 -34.79 11.06 13.81
N ASP A 707 -34.16 12.01 14.51
CA ASP A 707 -33.47 11.73 15.77
C ASP A 707 -34.09 12.48 16.97
N VAL A 708 -33.67 12.16 18.19
CA VAL A 708 -34.17 12.77 19.44
C VAL A 708 -34.16 14.32 19.42
N LEU A 709 -33.20 14.97 18.77
CA LEU A 709 -33.20 16.44 18.67
C LEU A 709 -34.20 16.93 17.62
N ASP A 710 -34.37 16.19 16.52
CA ASP A 710 -35.43 16.47 15.55
C ASP A 710 -36.81 16.34 16.23
N TYR A 711 -37.04 15.27 17.01
CA TYR A 711 -38.26 15.06 17.80
C TYR A 711 -38.51 16.16 18.82
N ARG A 712 -37.47 16.60 19.53
CA ARG A 712 -37.56 17.75 20.44
C ARG A 712 -38.03 19.01 19.71
N ASP A 713 -37.48 19.26 18.52
CA ASP A 713 -37.84 20.41 17.71
C ASP A 713 -39.26 20.30 17.12
N ILE A 714 -39.78 19.08 16.91
CA ILE A 714 -41.17 18.80 16.52
C ILE A 714 -42.13 19.04 17.68
N VAL A 715 -41.82 18.52 18.86
CA VAL A 715 -42.65 18.61 20.07
C VAL A 715 -42.93 20.06 20.46
N LYS A 716 -41.92 20.94 20.39
CA LYS A 716 -42.04 22.35 20.81
C LYS A 716 -42.74 23.26 19.78
N GLN A 717 -43.15 22.76 18.62
CA GLN A 717 -43.84 23.58 17.62
C GLN A 717 -45.17 24.07 18.18
N LYS A 718 -45.55 25.31 17.86
CA LYS A 718 -46.76 25.93 18.40
C LYS A 718 -48.02 25.14 18.05
N ASN A 719 -48.06 24.56 16.85
CA ASN A 719 -49.15 23.70 16.39
C ASN A 719 -49.17 22.33 17.11
N ASN A 720 -48.08 21.89 17.74
CA ASN A 720 -47.94 20.57 18.35
C ASN A 720 -47.92 20.58 19.88
N TRP A 721 -47.49 21.66 20.52
CA TRP A 721 -47.14 21.66 21.94
C TRP A 721 -48.26 21.13 22.85
N SER A 722 -49.50 21.54 22.63
CA SER A 722 -50.63 21.15 23.48
C SER A 722 -50.89 19.65 23.55
N ILE A 723 -50.52 18.87 22.52
CA ILE A 723 -50.69 17.40 22.52
C ILE A 723 -49.47 16.65 23.10
N PHE A 724 -48.34 17.33 23.26
CA PHE A 724 -47.10 16.73 23.76
C PHE A 724 -46.69 17.21 25.16
N GLU A 725 -47.17 18.39 25.57
CA GLU A 725 -46.88 18.98 26.88
C GLU A 725 -47.09 18.01 28.05
N PRO A 726 -48.19 17.23 28.13
CA PRO A 726 -48.42 16.33 29.26
C PRO A 726 -47.32 15.28 29.45
N VAL A 727 -46.65 14.87 28.36
CA VAL A 727 -45.62 13.82 28.37
C VAL A 727 -44.21 14.38 28.42
N PHE A 728 -43.92 15.41 27.63
CA PHE A 728 -42.53 15.82 27.37
C PHE A 728 -42.04 16.97 28.25
N ASN A 729 -42.94 17.72 28.91
CA ASN A 729 -42.57 18.90 29.70
C ASN A 729 -42.00 18.50 31.09
N ILE A 730 -40.74 18.04 31.11
CA ILE A 730 -40.07 17.44 32.27
C ILE A 730 -38.93 18.36 32.73
N PRO A 731 -39.08 19.08 33.86
CA PRO A 731 -38.03 19.95 34.38
C PRO A 731 -36.87 19.14 34.97
N LEU A 732 -35.65 19.48 34.56
CA LEU A 732 -34.45 19.00 35.24
C LEU A 732 -34.23 19.75 36.56
N PRO A 733 -33.52 19.15 37.54
CA PRO A 733 -33.21 19.81 38.79
C PRO A 733 -32.53 21.16 38.57
N GLY A 734 -33.11 22.22 39.14
CA GLY A 734 -32.62 23.59 39.01
C GLY A 734 -33.24 24.42 37.88
N GLU A 735 -34.03 23.81 36.98
CA GLU A 735 -34.74 24.57 35.96
C GLU A 735 -35.98 25.29 36.54
N LYS A 736 -36.14 26.57 36.23
CA LYS A 736 -37.30 27.38 36.61
C LYS A 736 -37.67 28.36 35.49
N GLY A 737 -38.96 28.64 35.35
CA GLY A 737 -39.48 29.69 34.46
C GLY A 737 -39.40 29.40 32.96
N LYS A 738 -39.17 28.16 32.54
CA LYS A 738 -39.19 27.79 31.11
C LYS A 738 -40.60 27.42 30.66
N ILE A 739 -40.92 27.80 29.42
CA ILE A 739 -42.15 27.37 28.73
C ILE A 739 -42.02 25.90 28.30
N TYR A 740 -40.83 25.50 27.84
CA TYR A 740 -40.52 24.14 27.37
C TYR A 740 -39.39 23.55 28.19
N TYR A 741 -39.69 22.59 29.07
CA TYR A 741 -38.70 21.80 29.79
C TYR A 741 -38.29 20.58 28.96
N LEU A 742 -37.46 20.82 27.93
CA LEU A 742 -37.01 19.81 26.96
C LEU A 742 -35.49 19.60 26.94
N ASP A 743 -34.74 20.27 27.83
CA ASP A 743 -33.28 20.15 27.94
C ASP A 743 -32.84 18.71 28.24
N TRP A 744 -33.69 17.92 28.90
CA TRP A 744 -33.45 16.50 29.13
C TRP A 744 -33.30 15.70 27.83
N MET A 745 -34.00 16.08 26.74
CA MET A 745 -33.85 15.42 25.44
C MET A 745 -32.49 15.72 24.81
N GLU A 746 -31.89 16.88 25.12
CA GLU A 746 -30.51 17.17 24.70
C GLU A 746 -29.50 16.29 25.43
N LYS A 747 -29.67 16.15 26.75
CA LYS A 747 -28.81 15.28 27.56
C LYS A 747 -28.96 13.82 27.15
N LEU A 748 -30.19 13.33 26.95
CA LEU A 748 -30.45 11.98 26.42
C LEU A 748 -29.78 11.77 25.05
N ASN A 749 -29.83 12.75 24.15
CA ASN A 749 -29.17 12.69 22.86
C ASN A 749 -27.63 12.60 22.95
N LYS A 750 -27.02 13.18 23.98
CA LYS A 750 -25.58 13.02 24.23
C LYS A 750 -25.28 11.60 24.71
N ILE A 751 -26.04 11.12 25.69
CA ILE A 751 -25.83 9.82 26.35
C ILE A 751 -26.14 8.65 25.39
N ARG A 752 -27.13 8.76 24.49
CA ARG A 752 -27.44 7.71 23.50
C ARG A 752 -26.28 7.34 22.56
N ARG A 753 -25.27 8.20 22.46
CA ARG A 753 -24.07 7.94 21.66
C ARG A 753 -23.18 6.86 22.27
N VAL A 754 -23.35 6.53 23.55
CA VAL A 754 -22.64 5.44 24.22
C VAL A 754 -23.10 4.08 23.66
N PRO A 755 -24.39 3.70 23.72
CA PRO A 755 -24.87 2.45 23.10
C PRO A 755 -24.80 2.46 21.57
N ALA A 756 -25.06 3.60 20.92
CA ALA A 756 -25.09 3.69 19.46
C ALA A 756 -23.68 3.61 18.82
N HIS A 757 -22.66 4.02 19.58
CA HIS A 757 -21.25 3.98 19.14
C HIS A 757 -20.35 3.52 20.30
N PRO A 758 -20.42 2.23 20.69
CA PRO A 758 -19.64 1.71 21.80
C PRO A 758 -18.14 1.88 21.54
N SER A 759 -17.40 2.38 22.52
CA SER A 759 -15.94 2.50 22.45
C SER A 759 -15.35 2.48 23.85
N GLY A 760 -14.13 1.99 24.03
CA GLY A 760 -13.44 2.01 25.34
C GLY A 760 -13.24 3.42 25.95
N ALA A 761 -13.42 4.47 25.16
CA ALA A 761 -13.32 5.87 25.59
C ALA A 761 -14.67 6.52 25.96
N ARG A 762 -15.80 5.84 25.72
CA ARG A 762 -17.15 6.34 26.03
C ARG A 762 -17.81 5.40 27.03
N GLY A 763 -18.13 5.92 28.20
CA GLY A 763 -18.88 5.22 29.24
C GLY A 763 -19.78 6.19 29.98
N TYR A 764 -20.63 5.65 30.85
CA TYR A 764 -21.46 6.45 31.75
C TYR A 764 -20.64 6.90 32.95
N ASP A 765 -20.93 8.09 33.44
CA ASP A 765 -20.54 8.52 34.78
C ASP A 765 -21.72 8.41 35.76
N GLU A 766 -21.47 8.70 37.05
CA GLU A 766 -22.52 8.61 38.07
C GLU A 766 -23.67 9.63 37.82
N ALA A 767 -23.37 10.77 37.20
CA ALA A 767 -24.36 11.78 36.86
C ALA A 767 -25.25 11.36 35.68
N ASP A 768 -24.78 10.45 34.82
CA ASP A 768 -25.56 9.83 33.76
C ASP A 768 -26.52 8.77 34.33
N TYR A 769 -26.08 7.95 35.29
CA TYR A 769 -26.95 6.97 35.96
C TYR A 769 -28.09 7.65 36.72
N GLU A 770 -27.77 8.67 37.52
CA GLU A 770 -28.79 9.43 38.25
C GLU A 770 -29.75 10.18 37.31
N PHE A 771 -29.23 10.71 36.19
CA PHE A 771 -30.07 11.31 35.16
C PHE A 771 -31.02 10.29 34.52
N MET A 772 -30.52 9.11 34.14
CA MET A 772 -31.35 8.08 33.51
C MET A 772 -32.43 7.57 34.46
N LYS A 773 -32.11 7.43 35.75
CA LYS A 773 -33.09 7.08 36.79
C LYS A 773 -34.20 8.13 36.91
N LEU A 774 -33.84 9.42 36.96
CA LEU A 774 -34.79 10.53 37.01
C LEU A 774 -35.69 10.55 35.77
N ILE A 775 -35.10 10.52 34.57
CA ILE A 775 -35.86 10.64 33.33
C ILE A 775 -36.76 9.45 33.10
N LYS A 776 -36.32 8.24 33.43
CA LYS A 776 -37.18 7.05 33.37
C LYS A 776 -38.39 7.19 34.28
N ALA A 777 -38.20 7.65 35.51
CA ALA A 777 -39.31 7.85 36.45
C ALA A 777 -40.30 8.90 35.94
N GLU A 778 -39.84 10.08 35.54
CA GLU A 778 -40.70 11.18 35.08
C GLU A 778 -41.38 10.87 33.75
N PHE A 779 -40.61 10.43 32.75
CA PHE A 779 -41.13 10.16 31.41
C PHE A 779 -42.18 9.05 31.43
N TYR A 780 -41.90 7.91 32.06
CA TYR A 780 -42.86 6.80 32.06
C TYR A 780 -44.09 7.07 32.94
N THR A 781 -43.96 7.84 34.03
CA THR A 781 -45.13 8.29 34.80
C THR A 781 -46.09 9.08 33.91
N ARG A 782 -45.56 10.05 33.19
CA ARG A 782 -46.36 10.93 32.32
C ARG A 782 -46.87 10.22 31.07
N PHE A 783 -46.02 9.41 30.44
CA PHE A 783 -46.35 8.58 29.28
C PHE A 783 -47.49 7.60 29.59
N ASN A 784 -47.43 6.92 30.74
CA ASN A 784 -48.46 5.97 31.16
C ASN A 784 -49.77 6.69 31.50
N ASN A 785 -49.73 7.86 32.14
CA ASN A 785 -50.93 8.66 32.39
C ASN A 785 -51.62 9.09 31.08
N ALA A 786 -50.84 9.63 30.13
CA ALA A 786 -51.36 10.10 28.85
C ALA A 786 -51.87 8.96 27.92
N THR A 787 -51.43 7.73 28.14
CA THR A 787 -51.89 6.55 27.38
C THR A 787 -53.05 5.82 28.07
N SER A 788 -53.16 5.92 29.40
CA SER A 788 -54.23 5.28 30.20
C SER A 788 -55.59 6.00 30.10
N GLU A 789 -55.60 7.33 29.90
CA GLU A 789 -56.84 8.11 29.72
C GLU A 789 -57.65 7.68 28.48
N LYS A 790 -57.03 7.01 27.50
CA LYS A 790 -57.72 6.47 26.31
C LYS A 790 -58.51 5.18 26.53
N LYS A 791 -58.32 4.46 27.65
CA LYS A 791 -59.06 3.20 27.93
C LYS A 791 -60.38 3.41 28.69
N LYS A 792 -60.75 4.65 29.01
CA LYS A 792 -61.94 4.98 29.81
C LYS A 792 -63.09 5.61 29.01
N TYR A 793 -63.02 5.62 27.67
CA TYR A 793 -64.08 6.12 26.79
C TYR A 793 -64.43 5.09 25.72
#